data_AF-A0A1M5ZFG3-F1
#
_entry.id   AF-A0A1M5ZFG3-F1
#
_cell.length_a   1.000
_cell.length_b   1.000
_cell.length_c   1.000
_cell.angle_alpha   90.00
_cell.angle_beta   90.00
_cell.angle_gamma   90.00
#
_symmetry.space_group_name_H-M   'P 1'
#
loop_
_entity.id
_entity.type
_entity.pdbx_description
1 polymer ?
#
loop_
_entity_poly.entity_id
_entity_poly.type
_entity_poly.pdbx_seq_one_letter_code
_entity_poly.pdbx_strand_id
1 'polypeptide(L)'
;MGIGFIGSQAFASRMSRALRGMGLAVVVAAVLLLLAMAVAHADPAASADSSLQNHAIAPLEQAQSGPTPPLPLEAYRRHDSRWWVDWTDAPVDSPIQGSALVPVSILKGEGESDRSSPFDEGASVSPDHWLSLEQPTRLLWLSVARMEGLRLRLYLGRDDNGDGLAQAEELRIEASEQRANAIELHYPETGQYWVLARVEGSYHGNAPPIEPYQLQTAAIPLAPEPGQQGQLQGQLLSQFDDPQRQDLLVSWQHQAEPGDTLLGLLELNPANSDAPVSQLVTLDIRPSDIQLSLENDDSTPLQPGALLSLQLQLEPSDTWQQKQYRVELVLPDILELNPDSLPEGVRLEGQRLLIDNLTQPSLQGEPLYRYRISSNREDADCQLPDLGQGGNEVDLQSLMGLNYDPRFHGDNLVWRWPQTVTFLGRRYEEILISSNGFIAFSEPRHYALYLNQELPSPQGPNNLLAFLWRHNYVVYWPEAETGLTLAATPEWAIIEFDRFDTLYGWDWGEAADLADITLLLRQQAGEGPELLIAYDQHYQHMGFHMGLTIGYEGREGRHGESWYHLPPSDFDYHDGIPDRTPLPIEAGLLLCFDQQTHPARLAPLSFEGQIRADAVAGNYNLALNSWLMGDEGELEPQTDTVPLTIGPGLNLTIDAPAPLPSMEGSAITLTARAEDPTQLPIEYRWRQAGGGAVMLEGAQQAEVRFTLPDLVEDSSLTLEVTAETETQRQSASITLPVVANQPPQVALDDQSVVAGESLVWQAQVSDPEGDALQFDWWQITNPKLAIAVNGSQVTLQTDSSMAGREHRFRLTVEDGFNSVVVEAALNILAEEPPSDPPPEDPPSDPPPEDPPSDPPPEDPPNDPPPEDPPSDPPPEDPPSDPPPEDPPSDPPPEDPPSDPPPEDPPSDPPPEDPPSDPPSDPPSQGGDNGGAGLAWWLGLMIAWRRWSVPANARDASR
;
A
#
# COMPACT_ATOMS: atom_id res chain seq x y z
N MET A 1 8.33 17.58 -81.28
CA MET A 1 9.02 18.78 -80.74
C MET A 1 9.22 18.51 -79.26
N GLY A 2 10.39 18.65 -78.64
CA GLY A 2 11.72 18.80 -79.25
C GLY A 2 12.80 19.23 -78.24
N ILE A 3 13.81 18.37 -78.03
CA ILE A 3 15.09 18.63 -77.32
C ILE A 3 14.94 18.93 -75.81
N GLY A 4 15.53 18.18 -74.86
CA GLY A 4 16.28 16.91 -74.93
C GLY A 4 17.60 16.94 -74.14
N PHE A 5 18.05 15.80 -73.61
CA PHE A 5 19.40 15.61 -73.09
C PHE A 5 19.88 14.17 -73.33
N ILE A 6 21.10 14.01 -73.85
CA ILE A 6 21.78 12.72 -74.06
C ILE A 6 23.27 12.91 -73.78
N GLY A 7 23.86 12.05 -72.95
CA GLY A 7 25.30 11.75 -73.00
C GLY A 7 26.10 11.96 -71.71
N SER A 8 26.34 10.88 -70.96
CA SER A 8 27.31 10.83 -69.86
C SER A 8 28.20 9.57 -69.81
N GLN A 9 28.05 8.59 -70.71
CA GLN A 9 28.90 7.39 -70.79
C GLN A 9 30.19 7.53 -71.63
N ALA A 10 30.76 8.75 -71.73
CA ALA A 10 31.91 9.03 -72.62
C ALA A 10 33.18 9.57 -71.92
N PHE A 11 33.18 9.73 -70.59
CA PHE A 11 34.28 10.38 -69.87
C PHE A 11 35.24 9.42 -69.13
N ALA A 12 34.72 8.34 -68.53
CA ALA A 12 35.51 7.42 -67.70
C ALA A 12 36.68 6.72 -68.43
N SER A 13 36.57 6.49 -69.74
CA SER A 13 37.54 5.68 -70.51
C SER A 13 38.79 6.43 -71.00
N ARG A 14 38.94 7.73 -70.69
CA ARG A 14 40.10 8.53 -71.13
C ARG A 14 41.06 8.99 -70.03
N MET A 15 40.66 9.01 -68.76
CA MET A 15 41.55 9.51 -67.69
C MET A 15 42.60 8.48 -67.24
N SER A 16 42.34 7.18 -67.41
CA SER A 16 43.24 6.07 -67.01
C SER A 16 44.53 5.93 -67.85
N ARG A 17 44.76 6.78 -68.86
CA ARG A 17 46.00 6.80 -69.67
C ARG A 17 46.86 8.06 -69.49
N ALA A 18 46.45 9.02 -68.66
CA ALA A 18 47.20 10.27 -68.44
C ALA A 18 48.14 10.25 -67.22
N LEU A 19 47.94 9.33 -66.27
CA LEU A 19 48.60 9.35 -64.96
C LEU A 19 49.80 8.38 -64.79
N ARG A 20 50.38 7.89 -65.90
CA ARG A 20 51.64 7.10 -65.87
C ARG A 20 52.82 7.93 -66.38
N GLY A 21 53.24 8.95 -65.63
CA GLY A 21 54.49 9.66 -65.93
C GLY A 21 54.62 11.13 -65.50
N MET A 22 54.31 11.48 -64.24
CA MET A 22 54.76 12.75 -63.65
C MET A 22 55.38 12.52 -62.26
N GLY A 23 56.46 13.26 -61.96
CA GLY A 23 57.32 13.01 -60.81
C GLY A 23 56.99 13.84 -59.57
N LEU A 24 57.52 13.37 -58.43
CA LEU A 24 57.28 13.84 -57.06
C LEU A 24 57.41 15.37 -56.84
N ALA A 25 58.17 16.07 -57.68
CA ALA A 25 58.43 17.51 -57.55
C ALA A 25 57.19 18.41 -57.74
N VAL A 26 56.16 17.96 -58.47
CA VAL A 26 54.95 18.78 -58.72
C VAL A 26 54.04 18.84 -57.48
N VAL A 27 53.96 17.75 -56.70
CA VAL A 27 53.11 17.65 -55.51
C VAL A 27 53.57 18.61 -54.41
N VAL A 28 54.90 18.69 -54.18
CA VAL A 28 55.49 19.57 -53.16
C VAL A 28 55.22 21.05 -53.45
N ALA A 29 55.18 21.45 -54.73
CA ALA A 29 54.89 22.82 -55.13
C ALA A 29 53.45 23.25 -54.86
N ALA A 30 52.48 22.32 -54.96
CA ALA A 30 51.07 22.61 -54.67
C ALA A 30 50.81 22.81 -53.16
N VAL A 31 51.41 21.96 -52.31
CA VAL A 31 51.26 22.02 -50.85
C VAL A 31 51.84 23.32 -50.29
N LEU A 32 52.99 23.77 -50.78
CA LEU A 32 53.63 25.03 -50.34
C LEU A 32 52.85 26.28 -50.76
N LEU A 33 52.01 26.22 -51.79
CA LEU A 33 51.19 27.36 -52.22
C LEU A 33 49.95 27.55 -51.34
N LEU A 34 49.34 26.44 -50.87
CA LEU A 34 48.19 26.47 -49.96
C LEU A 34 48.56 26.99 -48.56
N LEU A 35 49.73 26.59 -48.05
CA LEU A 35 50.27 27.08 -46.77
C LEU A 35 50.59 28.58 -46.75
N ALA A 36 50.66 29.25 -47.91
CA ALA A 36 51.01 30.66 -48.02
C ALA A 36 49.81 31.63 -47.91
N MET A 37 48.57 31.14 -47.87
CA MET A 37 47.35 31.98 -47.81
C MET A 37 46.72 32.11 -46.40
N ALA A 38 47.23 31.38 -45.41
CA ALA A 38 46.58 31.25 -44.09
C ALA A 38 47.06 32.24 -43.01
N VAL A 39 47.95 33.20 -43.31
CA VAL A 39 48.56 34.10 -42.31
C VAL A 39 48.62 35.55 -42.82
N ALA A 40 47.56 36.33 -42.62
CA ALA A 40 47.55 37.77 -42.97
C ALA A 40 46.49 38.61 -42.20
N HIS A 41 46.93 39.23 -41.09
CA HIS A 41 46.37 40.43 -40.43
C HIS A 41 45.07 40.29 -39.61
N ALA A 42 45.05 41.08 -38.52
CA ALA A 42 43.92 41.34 -37.63
C ALA A 42 43.92 42.83 -37.23
N ASP A 43 42.73 43.34 -36.85
CA ASP A 43 42.50 44.58 -36.07
C ASP A 43 42.88 45.98 -36.65
N PRO A 44 42.26 47.08 -36.18
CA PRO A 44 40.80 47.26 -35.99
C PRO A 44 40.25 48.65 -36.42
N ALA A 45 38.92 48.74 -36.50
CA ALA A 45 38.03 49.92 -36.31
C ALA A 45 38.25 51.26 -37.06
N ALA A 46 37.19 51.75 -37.76
CA ALA A 46 36.77 53.17 -37.75
C ALA A 46 35.38 53.44 -38.39
N SER A 47 34.60 54.31 -37.74
CA SER A 47 33.55 55.22 -38.27
C SER A 47 32.44 54.71 -39.23
N ALA A 48 31.21 54.76 -38.72
CA ALA A 48 29.94 54.64 -39.44
C ALA A 48 29.68 55.68 -40.55
N ASP A 49 28.79 55.31 -41.47
CA ASP A 49 27.72 56.20 -41.96
C ASP A 49 26.42 55.39 -42.13
N SER A 50 25.29 56.04 -42.37
CA SER A 50 23.94 55.50 -42.19
C SER A 50 23.07 55.55 -43.46
N SER A 51 22.45 54.42 -43.82
CA SER A 51 21.03 54.35 -44.28
C SER A 51 20.59 52.93 -44.66
N LEU A 52 19.37 52.60 -44.20
CA LEU A 52 18.34 51.73 -44.79
C LEU A 52 18.58 51.34 -46.27
N GLN A 53 18.32 50.11 -46.75
CA GLN A 53 17.25 49.18 -46.37
C GLN A 53 17.47 47.77 -46.99
N ASN A 54 16.76 46.75 -46.50
CA ASN A 54 16.53 45.43 -47.11
C ASN A 54 17.75 44.56 -47.51
N HIS A 55 18.10 43.60 -46.64
CA HIS A 55 18.19 42.17 -47.03
C HIS A 55 18.05 41.28 -45.78
N ALA A 56 17.77 39.99 -46.00
CA ALA A 56 17.47 39.03 -44.95
C ALA A 56 18.65 38.81 -43.99
N ILE A 57 18.32 38.55 -42.72
CA ILE A 57 19.28 38.07 -41.72
C ILE A 57 19.55 36.59 -42.04
N ALA A 58 20.84 36.20 -42.06
CA ALA A 58 21.23 34.80 -42.26
C ALA A 58 21.01 34.00 -40.97
N PRO A 59 20.70 32.69 -41.05
CA PRO A 59 20.53 31.86 -39.87
C PRO A 59 21.81 31.82 -39.03
N LEU A 60 21.63 31.75 -37.71
CA LEU A 60 22.73 31.62 -36.74
C LEU A 60 23.28 30.19 -36.76
N GLU A 61 24.39 29.97 -37.47
CA GLU A 61 25.25 28.79 -37.29
C GLU A 61 25.96 28.87 -35.92
N GLN A 62 25.21 28.73 -34.82
CA GLN A 62 25.78 28.23 -33.57
C GLN A 62 25.89 26.71 -33.66
N ALA A 63 27.05 26.17 -33.28
CA ALA A 63 27.34 24.75 -33.36
C ALA A 63 26.57 23.97 -32.29
N GLN A 64 25.34 23.55 -32.60
CA GLN A 64 24.54 22.68 -31.74
C GLN A 64 24.71 21.21 -32.14
N SER A 65 25.55 20.50 -31.37
CA SER A 65 25.19 19.14 -30.96
C SER A 65 23.75 19.19 -30.44
N GLY A 66 22.85 18.44 -31.08
CA GLY A 66 21.43 18.51 -30.78
C GLY A 66 21.06 17.75 -29.51
N PRO A 67 19.75 17.64 -29.22
CA PRO A 67 19.28 17.22 -27.90
C PRO A 67 19.89 15.90 -27.46
N THR A 68 20.48 15.91 -26.27
CA THR A 68 21.15 14.73 -25.70
C THR A 68 20.09 13.91 -24.99
N PRO A 69 19.82 12.65 -25.42
CA PRO A 69 18.77 11.85 -24.81
C PRO A 69 19.04 11.75 -23.30
N PRO A 70 18.07 12.09 -22.43
CA PRO A 70 18.29 12.13 -21.01
C PRO A 70 18.71 10.75 -20.50
N LEU A 71 19.58 10.75 -19.49
CA LEU A 71 19.90 9.56 -18.71
C LEU A 71 18.70 9.25 -17.81
N PRO A 72 18.00 8.11 -18.00
CA PRO A 72 16.92 7.72 -17.11
C PRO A 72 17.51 7.06 -15.85
N LEU A 73 17.27 7.66 -14.70
CA LEU A 73 17.52 7.09 -13.39
C LEU A 73 16.18 6.89 -12.67
N GLU A 74 16.14 5.98 -11.72
CA GLU A 74 14.94 5.72 -10.91
C GLU A 74 15.24 6.06 -9.45
N ALA A 75 14.39 6.89 -8.83
CA ALA A 75 14.50 7.24 -7.43
C ALA A 75 13.45 6.49 -6.61
N TYR A 76 13.90 5.48 -5.89
CA TYR A 76 13.10 4.77 -4.89
C TYR A 76 13.07 5.51 -3.54
N ARG A 77 13.94 6.50 -3.35
CA ARG A 77 14.08 7.25 -2.08
C ARG A 77 14.33 8.74 -2.29
N ARG A 78 13.77 9.56 -1.39
CA ARG A 78 13.88 11.04 -1.36
C ARG A 78 15.33 11.54 -1.30
N HIS A 79 16.22 10.77 -0.67
CA HIS A 79 17.67 11.01 -0.63
C HIS A 79 18.38 9.70 -0.98
N ASP A 80 19.12 9.68 -2.10
CA ASP A 80 19.86 8.48 -2.52
C ASP A 80 20.96 8.83 -3.54
N SER A 81 21.70 7.80 -3.98
CA SER A 81 22.67 7.87 -5.06
C SER A 81 22.77 6.57 -5.85
N ARG A 82 23.22 6.69 -7.11
CA ARG A 82 23.47 5.58 -8.03
C ARG A 82 24.80 5.78 -8.77
N TRP A 83 25.53 4.69 -8.95
CA TRP A 83 26.74 4.66 -9.76
C TRP A 83 26.37 4.61 -11.25
N TRP A 84 26.77 5.62 -12.00
CA TRP A 84 26.78 5.59 -13.46
C TRP A 84 28.16 5.13 -13.92
N VAL A 85 28.22 3.87 -14.33
CA VAL A 85 29.47 3.13 -14.61
C VAL A 85 29.76 3.09 -16.10
N ASP A 86 31.01 3.36 -16.50
CA ASP A 86 31.46 3.36 -17.89
C ASP A 86 30.58 4.28 -18.77
N TRP A 87 30.58 5.57 -18.44
CA TRP A 87 29.58 6.52 -18.95
C TRP A 87 30.09 7.48 -20.04
N THR A 88 31.40 7.53 -20.29
CA THR A 88 32.04 8.43 -21.27
C THR A 88 33.34 7.83 -21.81
N ASP A 89 33.55 7.92 -23.13
CA ASP A 89 34.84 7.60 -23.78
C ASP A 89 35.92 8.67 -23.52
N ALA A 90 35.53 9.84 -22.98
CA ALA A 90 36.38 11.01 -22.78
C ALA A 90 36.47 11.40 -21.29
N PRO A 91 37.68 11.56 -20.73
CA PRO A 91 37.84 11.90 -19.32
C PRO A 91 37.32 13.32 -18.99
N VAL A 92 36.66 13.43 -17.85
CA VAL A 92 36.04 14.64 -17.32
C VAL A 92 36.74 15.07 -16.03
N ASP A 93 36.78 16.38 -15.81
CA ASP A 93 37.39 17.03 -14.64
C ASP A 93 36.36 17.31 -13.54
N SER A 94 36.83 17.25 -12.30
CA SER A 94 36.07 17.57 -11.08
C SER A 94 36.22 19.06 -10.70
N PRO A 95 35.18 19.74 -10.17
CA PRO A 95 33.87 19.21 -9.81
C PRO A 95 32.87 19.15 -10.98
N ILE A 96 32.02 18.13 -10.97
CA ILE A 96 30.80 18.07 -11.78
C ILE A 96 29.72 18.84 -11.02
N GLN A 97 29.05 19.77 -11.69
CA GLN A 97 27.99 20.60 -11.07
C GLN A 97 26.63 20.10 -11.51
N GLY A 98 25.76 19.74 -10.57
CA GLY A 98 24.37 19.41 -10.86
C GLY A 98 23.44 20.62 -10.67
N SER A 99 22.29 20.59 -11.34
CA SER A 99 21.25 21.62 -11.23
C SER A 99 20.30 21.36 -10.07
N ALA A 100 19.37 22.31 -9.87
CA ALA A 100 18.11 21.97 -9.22
C ALA A 100 17.37 20.88 -10.02
N LEU A 101 16.60 20.04 -9.32
CA LEU A 101 15.61 19.16 -9.94
C LEU A 101 14.28 19.90 -10.06
N VAL A 102 13.62 19.78 -11.23
CA VAL A 102 12.33 20.43 -11.53
C VAL A 102 11.33 19.40 -12.07
N PRO A 103 10.03 19.51 -11.77
CA PRO A 103 9.02 18.58 -12.27
C PRO A 103 8.79 18.75 -13.78
N VAL A 104 8.66 17.62 -14.48
CA VAL A 104 8.27 17.59 -15.88
C VAL A 104 6.76 17.80 -15.99
N SER A 105 6.35 18.90 -16.61
CA SER A 105 4.94 19.21 -16.85
C SER A 105 4.46 18.54 -18.14
N ILE A 106 3.24 18.01 -18.16
CA ILE A 106 2.63 17.38 -19.35
C ILE A 106 1.49 18.26 -19.87
N LEU A 107 1.67 18.79 -21.08
CA LEU A 107 0.65 19.50 -21.84
C LEU A 107 0.04 18.57 -22.90
N LYS A 108 -1.25 18.76 -23.21
CA LYS A 108 -1.98 18.01 -24.25
C LYS A 108 -2.39 18.94 -25.38
N GLY A 109 -2.13 18.55 -26.62
CA GLY A 109 -2.50 19.30 -27.81
C GLY A 109 -2.95 18.39 -28.96
N GLU A 110 -3.38 19.00 -30.06
CA GLU A 110 -3.83 18.35 -31.29
C GLU A 110 -2.94 18.83 -32.43
N GLY A 111 -2.28 17.92 -33.17
CA GLY A 111 -1.27 18.30 -34.18
C GLY A 111 -1.88 18.81 -35.49
N GLU A 112 -1.59 20.05 -35.88
CA GLU A 112 -2.10 20.61 -37.14
C GLU A 112 -1.38 20.02 -38.38
N SER A 113 -2.16 19.71 -39.41
CA SER A 113 -1.76 18.86 -40.53
C SER A 113 -1.57 19.56 -41.89
N ASP A 114 -1.56 20.90 -41.94
CA ASP A 114 -1.29 21.66 -43.17
C ASP A 114 0.20 22.05 -43.31
N ARG A 115 0.84 21.48 -44.34
CA ARG A 115 2.15 21.86 -44.95
C ARG A 115 3.46 21.66 -44.18
N SER A 116 4.52 21.70 -44.98
CA SER A 116 5.93 21.55 -44.60
C SER A 116 6.58 22.86 -44.13
N SER A 117 5.81 23.77 -43.53
CA SER A 117 6.28 25.04 -42.96
C SER A 117 5.32 25.45 -41.84
N PRO A 118 5.79 25.89 -40.67
CA PRO A 118 4.92 26.40 -39.61
C PRO A 118 4.31 27.77 -39.96
N PHE A 119 4.93 28.49 -40.89
CA PHE A 119 4.50 29.82 -41.34
C PHE A 119 4.36 29.83 -42.86
N ASP A 120 3.12 29.92 -43.35
CA ASP A 120 2.80 29.95 -44.77
C ASP A 120 2.73 31.42 -45.25
N GLU A 121 3.50 31.77 -46.28
CA GLU A 121 3.62 33.12 -46.89
C GLU A 121 3.79 34.33 -45.92
N GLY A 122 4.26 34.10 -44.68
CA GLY A 122 4.44 35.15 -43.66
C GLY A 122 3.17 35.46 -42.85
N ALA A 123 2.25 34.51 -42.71
CA ALA A 123 1.12 34.62 -41.80
C ALA A 123 1.52 34.40 -40.33
N SER A 124 1.00 35.23 -39.43
CA SER A 124 1.01 34.98 -37.98
C SER A 124 0.02 33.87 -37.63
N VAL A 125 0.41 32.94 -36.77
CA VAL A 125 -0.34 31.71 -36.43
C VAL A 125 -0.72 31.70 -34.94
N SER A 126 -1.83 31.07 -34.57
CA SER A 126 -2.15 30.87 -33.14
C SER A 126 -1.22 29.81 -32.54
N PRO A 127 -0.54 30.07 -31.42
CA PRO A 127 0.22 29.04 -30.72
C PRO A 127 -0.67 27.88 -30.25
N ASP A 128 -0.11 26.68 -30.26
CA ASP A 128 -0.77 25.49 -29.72
C ASP A 128 -0.60 25.45 -28.19
N HIS A 129 0.57 25.87 -27.69
CA HIS A 129 0.86 26.07 -26.27
C HIS A 129 1.64 27.36 -25.98
N TRP A 130 1.53 27.80 -24.72
CA TRP A 130 2.27 28.93 -24.15
C TRP A 130 3.06 28.49 -22.92
N LEU A 131 4.27 29.02 -22.76
CA LEU A 131 5.18 28.76 -21.65
C LEU A 131 5.70 30.10 -21.08
N SER A 132 5.53 30.32 -19.77
CA SER A 132 5.96 31.56 -19.09
C SER A 132 7.31 31.34 -18.41
N LEU A 133 8.36 32.04 -18.84
CA LEU A 133 9.65 32.06 -18.14
C LEU A 133 9.77 33.35 -17.32
N GLU A 134 9.39 33.28 -16.04
CA GLU A 134 9.36 34.44 -15.14
C GLU A 134 10.72 34.76 -14.49
N GLN A 135 11.64 33.79 -14.46
CA GLN A 135 12.97 33.92 -13.86
C GLN A 135 14.10 33.46 -14.80
N PRO A 136 15.36 33.91 -14.59
CA PRO A 136 16.50 33.48 -15.38
C PRO A 136 16.62 31.96 -15.40
N THR A 137 16.55 31.38 -16.60
CA THR A 137 16.47 29.94 -16.83
C THR A 137 17.76 29.45 -17.48
N ARG A 138 18.25 28.28 -17.07
CA ARG A 138 19.46 27.64 -17.60
C ARG A 138 19.19 26.81 -18.85
N LEU A 139 18.05 26.12 -18.84
CA LEU A 139 17.56 25.31 -19.94
C LEU A 139 16.04 25.32 -19.92
N LEU A 140 15.42 25.66 -21.05
CA LEU A 140 14.05 25.28 -21.35
C LEU A 140 14.09 24.03 -22.23
N TRP A 141 13.55 22.93 -21.70
CA TRP A 141 13.46 21.63 -22.35
C TRP A 141 12.01 21.31 -22.72
N LEU A 142 11.83 20.76 -23.92
CA LEU A 142 10.55 20.25 -24.41
C LEU A 142 10.78 18.88 -25.08
N SER A 143 9.82 17.97 -24.98
CA SER A 143 9.84 16.68 -25.70
C SER A 143 8.43 16.14 -25.94
N VAL A 144 8.15 15.55 -27.10
CA VAL A 144 6.89 14.84 -27.35
C VAL A 144 6.98 13.42 -26.78
N ALA A 145 6.22 13.14 -25.72
CA ALA A 145 6.23 11.83 -25.04
C ALA A 145 5.26 10.81 -25.66
N ARG A 146 4.19 11.30 -26.29
CA ARG A 146 3.18 10.48 -26.97
C ARG A 146 2.91 11.05 -28.36
N MET A 147 3.24 10.27 -29.38
CA MET A 147 2.81 10.49 -30.77
C MET A 147 1.93 9.32 -31.21
N GLU A 148 0.64 9.56 -31.40
CA GLU A 148 -0.21 8.64 -32.13
C GLU A 148 0.01 8.88 -33.65
N GLY A 149 0.18 7.79 -34.40
CA GLY A 149 0.25 7.73 -35.87
C GLY A 149 1.42 8.39 -36.61
N LEU A 150 1.97 9.50 -36.11
CA LEU A 150 2.64 10.51 -36.95
C LEU A 150 3.95 11.06 -36.38
N ARG A 151 4.77 11.63 -37.26
CA ARG A 151 5.93 12.44 -36.90
C ARG A 151 5.51 13.89 -36.67
N LEU A 152 5.77 14.43 -35.48
CA LEU A 152 5.50 15.82 -35.14
C LEU A 152 6.80 16.62 -34.99
N ARG A 153 6.96 17.67 -35.81
CA ARG A 153 8.05 18.62 -35.64
C ARG A 153 7.63 19.75 -34.70
N LEU A 154 8.45 19.99 -33.67
CA LEU A 154 8.27 21.09 -32.74
C LEU A 154 8.99 22.36 -33.20
N TYR A 155 8.35 23.50 -32.94
CA TYR A 155 8.90 24.84 -33.10
C TYR A 155 8.68 25.63 -31.82
N LEU A 156 9.71 26.34 -31.36
CA LEU A 156 9.67 27.18 -30.16
C LEU A 156 10.12 28.60 -30.53
N GLY A 157 9.30 29.60 -30.18
CA GLY A 157 9.62 31.02 -30.32
C GLY A 157 9.19 31.81 -29.10
N ARG A 158 9.45 33.12 -29.12
CA ARG A 158 9.13 34.05 -28.02
C ARG A 158 8.37 35.25 -28.57
N ASP A 159 7.23 35.54 -27.94
CA ASP A 159 6.42 36.73 -28.22
C ASP A 159 7.19 37.97 -27.72
N ASP A 160 8.06 38.50 -28.58
CA ASP A 160 8.86 39.69 -28.34
C ASP A 160 8.04 40.97 -28.59
N ASN A 161 6.95 40.85 -29.39
CA ASN A 161 6.17 41.97 -29.87
C ASN A 161 4.93 42.27 -28.98
N GLY A 162 4.39 41.24 -28.32
CA GLY A 162 3.25 41.29 -27.40
C GLY A 162 1.88 41.16 -28.04
N ASP A 163 1.76 40.62 -29.26
CA ASP A 163 0.48 40.45 -29.96
C ASP A 163 -0.19 39.07 -29.77
N GLY A 164 0.49 38.11 -29.14
CA GLY A 164 -0.08 36.81 -28.82
C GLY A 164 -0.21 35.85 -30.01
N LEU A 165 0.58 36.05 -31.08
CA LEU A 165 0.62 35.18 -32.25
C LEU A 165 2.04 34.71 -32.54
N ALA A 166 2.22 33.46 -32.95
CA ALA A 166 3.51 32.94 -33.41
C ALA A 166 3.87 33.53 -34.79
N GLN A 167 5.12 33.99 -34.95
CA GLN A 167 5.61 34.64 -36.17
C GLN A 167 7.01 34.11 -36.57
N ALA A 168 7.33 34.11 -37.86
CA ALA A 168 8.60 33.59 -38.36
C ALA A 168 9.82 34.36 -37.82
N GLU A 169 9.66 35.66 -37.60
CA GLU A 169 10.64 36.58 -37.02
C GLU A 169 10.93 36.31 -35.53
N GLU A 170 10.05 35.58 -34.84
CA GLU A 170 10.14 35.30 -33.39
C GLU A 170 10.65 33.88 -33.07
N LEU A 171 10.71 33.00 -34.08
CA LEU A 171 11.20 31.63 -33.96
C LEU A 171 12.60 31.59 -33.36
N ARG A 172 12.81 30.78 -32.32
CA ARG A 172 14.10 30.60 -31.65
C ARG A 172 14.79 29.30 -32.04
N ILE A 173 14.04 28.20 -32.15
CA ILE A 173 14.58 26.86 -32.42
C ILE A 173 13.49 25.92 -32.98
N GLU A 174 13.90 25.00 -33.84
CA GLU A 174 13.10 23.96 -34.50
C GLU A 174 13.73 22.59 -34.21
N ALA A 175 12.90 21.56 -33.97
CA ALA A 175 13.38 20.19 -33.81
C ALA A 175 13.88 19.62 -35.16
N SER A 176 15.13 19.15 -35.21
CA SER A 176 15.81 18.75 -36.46
C SER A 176 15.49 17.33 -36.91
N GLU A 177 15.29 17.12 -38.22
CA GLU A 177 14.95 15.86 -38.92
C GLU A 177 15.77 14.60 -38.57
N GLN A 178 16.94 14.74 -37.94
CA GLN A 178 17.83 13.62 -37.57
C GLN A 178 17.82 13.27 -36.08
N ARG A 179 17.00 13.95 -35.27
CA ARG A 179 17.02 13.86 -33.80
C ARG A 179 15.59 13.82 -33.26
N ALA A 180 15.43 13.34 -32.03
CA ALA A 180 14.11 13.14 -31.41
C ALA A 180 13.28 14.44 -31.36
N ASN A 181 11.96 14.30 -31.19
CA ASN A 181 10.97 15.39 -31.20
C ASN A 181 11.05 16.24 -29.91
N ALA A 182 12.21 16.85 -29.69
CA ALA A 182 12.62 17.53 -28.48
C ALA A 182 13.42 18.79 -28.80
N ILE A 183 13.38 19.75 -27.88
CA ILE A 183 14.03 21.05 -27.98
C ILE A 183 14.79 21.33 -26.69
N GLU A 184 16.06 21.69 -26.82
CA GLU A 184 16.93 22.14 -25.74
C GLU A 184 17.35 23.59 -26.00
N LEU A 185 16.64 24.55 -25.40
CA LEU A 185 16.97 25.96 -25.49
C LEU A 185 17.76 26.38 -24.24
N HIS A 186 19.08 26.46 -24.37
CA HIS A 186 19.98 26.87 -23.30
C HIS A 186 19.98 28.39 -23.08
N TYR A 187 20.06 28.81 -21.81
CA TYR A 187 20.10 30.21 -21.34
C TYR A 187 19.03 31.14 -21.98
N PRO A 188 17.74 30.75 -22.04
CA PRO A 188 16.68 31.57 -22.61
C PRO A 188 16.44 32.86 -21.80
N GLU A 189 16.03 33.91 -22.49
CA GLU A 189 15.56 35.14 -21.86
C GLU A 189 14.21 34.90 -21.15
N THR A 190 13.87 35.73 -20.15
CA THR A 190 12.53 35.72 -19.55
C THR A 190 11.47 36.28 -20.52
N GLY A 191 10.24 35.78 -20.44
CA GLY A 191 9.13 36.18 -21.32
C GLY A 191 8.11 35.08 -21.59
N GLN A 192 7.20 35.35 -22.52
CA GLN A 192 6.23 34.37 -23.02
C GLN A 192 6.79 33.65 -24.25
N TYR A 193 6.86 32.33 -24.19
CA TYR A 193 7.26 31.46 -25.28
C TYR A 193 6.05 30.76 -25.88
N TRP A 194 5.95 30.76 -27.20
CA TRP A 194 4.95 30.00 -27.94
C TRP A 194 5.55 28.69 -28.45
N VAL A 195 4.72 27.64 -28.52
CA VAL A 195 5.07 26.34 -29.11
C VAL A 195 4.10 26.03 -30.24
N LEU A 196 4.64 25.52 -31.35
CA LEU A 196 3.87 24.91 -32.44
C LEU A 196 4.32 23.45 -32.65
N ALA A 197 3.38 22.55 -32.88
CA ALA A 197 3.60 21.17 -33.29
C ALA A 197 2.93 20.91 -34.64
N ARG A 198 3.70 20.53 -35.68
CA ARG A 198 3.17 20.32 -37.04
C ARG A 198 3.54 18.94 -37.58
N VAL A 199 2.61 18.34 -38.33
CA VAL A 199 2.79 16.99 -38.90
C VAL A 199 3.80 17.01 -40.05
N GLU A 200 4.85 16.20 -39.94
CA GLU A 200 5.86 16.05 -40.98
C GLU A 200 5.38 15.12 -42.12
N GLY A 201 5.42 15.62 -43.36
CA GLY A 201 5.59 14.74 -44.54
C GLY A 201 4.35 14.34 -45.36
N SER A 202 3.30 15.17 -45.47
CA SER A 202 2.11 14.90 -46.31
C SER A 202 2.34 14.98 -47.84
N TYR A 203 3.46 14.43 -48.34
CA TYR A 203 3.65 14.15 -49.75
C TYR A 203 2.48 13.27 -50.25
N HIS A 204 1.90 13.63 -51.40
CA HIS A 204 0.69 13.04 -52.00
C HIS A 204 -0.68 13.48 -51.45
N GLY A 205 -0.75 14.38 -50.46
CA GLY A 205 -1.96 15.21 -50.23
C GLY A 205 -3.19 14.51 -49.62
N ASN A 206 -3.09 13.24 -49.23
CA ASN A 206 -3.90 12.72 -48.14
C ASN A 206 -3.23 13.17 -46.84
N ALA A 207 -3.71 14.25 -46.24
CA ALA A 207 -3.32 14.56 -44.87
C ALA A 207 -3.85 13.44 -43.94
N PRO A 208 -3.01 12.85 -43.09
CA PRO A 208 -3.48 11.94 -42.04
C PRO A 208 -4.37 12.70 -41.02
N PRO A 209 -5.12 12.00 -40.16
CA PRO A 209 -5.94 12.66 -39.15
C PRO A 209 -5.12 13.58 -38.24
N ILE A 210 -5.80 14.55 -37.64
CA ILE A 210 -5.25 15.33 -36.52
C ILE A 210 -5.23 14.39 -35.31
N GLU A 211 -4.04 14.07 -34.81
CA GLU A 211 -3.85 13.12 -33.71
C GLU A 211 -3.40 13.86 -32.43
N PRO A 212 -3.84 13.41 -31.24
CA PRO A 212 -3.52 14.06 -29.98
C PRO A 212 -2.09 13.71 -29.55
N TYR A 213 -1.36 14.72 -29.07
CA TYR A 213 0.00 14.55 -28.56
C TYR A 213 0.12 14.96 -27.10
N GLN A 214 1.14 14.41 -26.44
CA GLN A 214 1.56 14.85 -25.09
C GLN A 214 2.95 15.48 -25.17
N LEU A 215 3.02 16.75 -24.84
CA LEU A 215 4.25 17.53 -24.79
C LEU A 215 4.72 17.63 -23.33
N GLN A 216 5.83 16.98 -23.02
CA GLN A 216 6.57 17.20 -21.79
C GLN A 216 7.35 18.53 -21.88
N THR A 217 7.34 19.32 -20.81
CA THR A 217 8.11 20.56 -20.71
C THR A 217 8.74 20.71 -19.33
N ALA A 218 9.93 21.30 -19.26
CA ALA A 218 10.63 21.61 -18.01
C ALA A 218 11.52 22.85 -18.18
N ALA A 219 11.60 23.69 -17.15
CA ALA A 219 12.47 24.87 -17.12
C ALA A 219 13.41 24.78 -15.91
N ILE A 220 14.68 24.44 -16.15
CA ILE A 220 15.71 24.38 -15.11
C ILE A 220 16.18 25.81 -14.82
N PRO A 221 16.04 26.36 -13.60
CA PRO A 221 16.43 27.74 -13.31
C PRO A 221 17.97 27.92 -13.32
N LEU A 222 18.43 29.15 -13.56
CA LEU A 222 19.86 29.49 -13.62
C LEU A 222 20.55 29.42 -12.24
N ALA A 223 19.79 29.61 -11.17
CA ALA A 223 20.18 29.34 -9.80
C ALA A 223 18.96 28.77 -9.06
N PRO A 224 19.14 27.84 -8.10
CA PRO A 224 18.02 27.31 -7.32
C PRO A 224 17.34 28.39 -6.49
N GLU A 225 16.02 28.31 -6.34
CA GLU A 225 15.27 29.23 -5.48
C GLU A 225 15.60 29.00 -3.99
N PRO A 226 15.58 30.05 -3.14
CA PRO A 226 15.81 29.92 -1.70
C PRO A 226 14.73 29.04 -1.03
N GLY A 227 15.06 27.78 -0.80
CA GLY A 227 14.13 26.77 -0.26
C GLY A 227 13.74 25.67 -1.26
N GLN A 228 14.25 25.68 -2.49
CA GLN A 228 14.04 24.61 -3.47
C GLN A 228 14.69 23.30 -2.98
N GLN A 229 13.86 22.32 -2.60
CA GLN A 229 14.29 21.06 -1.99
C GLN A 229 14.70 19.97 -3.00
N GLY A 230 14.76 20.30 -4.29
CA GLY A 230 15.18 19.41 -5.36
C GLY A 230 16.61 19.71 -5.82
N GLN A 231 17.57 18.81 -5.60
CA GLN A 231 18.95 18.95 -6.08
C GLN A 231 19.46 17.66 -6.72
N LEU A 232 20.24 17.81 -7.79
CA LEU A 232 21.07 16.78 -8.40
C LEU A 232 22.54 17.12 -8.16
N GLN A 233 23.39 16.13 -7.89
CA GLN A 233 24.83 16.31 -7.72
C GLN A 233 25.61 15.16 -8.40
N GLY A 234 26.88 15.39 -8.72
CA GLY A 234 27.74 14.41 -9.38
C GLY A 234 29.16 14.41 -8.82
N GLN A 235 29.68 13.23 -8.49
CA GLN A 235 31.03 13.03 -7.95
C GLN A 235 31.79 11.93 -8.70
N LEU A 236 32.95 12.26 -9.28
CA LEU A 236 33.85 11.28 -9.88
C LEU A 236 34.46 10.36 -8.82
N LEU A 237 34.39 9.05 -9.06
CA LEU A 237 34.89 8.01 -8.15
C LEU A 237 36.32 7.61 -8.52
N SER A 238 37.29 7.98 -7.67
CA SER A 238 38.72 7.69 -7.86
C SER A 238 39.13 6.29 -7.38
N GLN A 239 38.40 5.23 -7.79
CA GLN A 239 38.50 3.90 -7.18
C GLN A 239 39.20 2.83 -8.04
N PHE A 240 39.61 3.14 -9.27
CA PHE A 240 40.12 2.15 -10.23
C PHE A 240 41.57 2.39 -10.67
N ASP A 241 42.27 1.29 -10.98
CA ASP A 241 43.65 1.30 -11.51
C ASP A 241 43.73 1.69 -13.00
N ASP A 242 42.59 1.74 -13.72
CA ASP A 242 42.53 2.17 -15.12
C ASP A 242 42.23 3.68 -15.22
N PRO A 243 43.18 4.52 -15.69
CA PRO A 243 42.99 5.97 -15.80
C PRO A 243 42.10 6.39 -16.98
N GLN A 244 41.66 5.46 -17.85
CA GLN A 244 40.66 5.75 -18.88
C GLN A 244 39.23 5.58 -18.38
N ARG A 245 39.01 4.78 -17.32
CA ARG A 245 37.69 4.54 -16.75
C ARG A 245 37.35 5.58 -15.68
N GLN A 246 36.26 6.28 -15.87
CA GLN A 246 35.68 7.16 -14.85
C GLN A 246 34.25 6.70 -14.56
N ASP A 247 33.98 6.34 -13.31
CA ASP A 247 32.62 6.06 -12.83
C ASP A 247 32.11 7.28 -12.03
N LEU A 248 30.85 7.64 -12.23
CA LEU A 248 30.24 8.85 -11.68
C LEU A 248 29.16 8.46 -10.66
N LEU A 249 29.35 8.84 -9.40
CA LEU A 249 28.28 8.81 -8.40
C LEU A 249 27.33 9.97 -8.69
N VAL A 250 26.11 9.66 -9.12
CA VAL A 250 25.02 10.64 -9.23
C VAL A 250 24.18 10.54 -7.96
N SER A 251 24.03 11.64 -7.22
CA SER A 251 23.22 11.70 -6.01
C SER A 251 22.12 12.75 -6.13
N TRP A 252 21.02 12.55 -5.40
CA TRP A 252 19.85 13.42 -5.49
C TRP A 252 19.15 13.62 -4.14
N GLN A 253 18.43 14.74 -4.08
CA GLN A 253 17.43 15.05 -3.06
C GLN A 253 16.14 15.49 -3.77
N HIS A 254 14.97 14.95 -3.37
CA HIS A 254 13.67 15.41 -3.87
C HIS A 254 12.56 15.37 -2.81
N GLN A 255 11.42 15.97 -3.13
CA GLN A 255 10.14 15.82 -2.41
C GLN A 255 8.95 15.48 -3.32
N ALA A 256 9.22 15.19 -4.60
CA ALA A 256 8.23 14.63 -5.53
C ALA A 256 7.79 13.22 -5.09
N GLU A 257 6.58 12.82 -5.50
CA GLU A 257 5.90 11.61 -5.06
C GLU A 257 5.99 10.49 -6.11
N PRO A 258 5.77 9.21 -5.75
CA PRO A 258 5.82 8.08 -6.69
C PRO A 258 4.93 8.28 -7.93
N GLY A 259 5.53 8.17 -9.12
CA GLY A 259 4.88 8.44 -10.41
C GLY A 259 5.23 9.79 -11.04
N ASP A 260 5.80 10.73 -10.29
CA ASP A 260 6.39 11.96 -10.85
C ASP A 260 7.64 11.63 -11.70
N THR A 261 7.96 12.51 -12.65
CA THR A 261 9.28 12.56 -13.30
C THR A 261 9.91 13.94 -13.07
N LEU A 262 11.15 13.96 -12.56
CA LEU A 262 11.94 15.18 -12.43
C LEU A 262 12.99 15.27 -13.54
N LEU A 263 13.30 16.48 -14.00
CA LEU A 263 14.43 16.77 -14.87
C LEU A 263 15.53 17.51 -14.10
N GLY A 264 16.77 17.11 -14.32
CA GLY A 264 17.98 17.80 -13.89
C GLY A 264 19.06 17.76 -14.96
N LEU A 265 20.17 18.44 -14.70
CA LEU A 265 21.28 18.59 -15.61
C LEU A 265 22.60 18.47 -14.84
N LEU A 266 23.53 17.67 -15.36
CA LEU A 266 24.91 17.55 -14.89
C LEU A 266 25.83 18.28 -15.87
N GLU A 267 26.62 19.23 -15.37
CA GLU A 267 27.68 19.89 -16.13
C GLU A 267 28.99 19.11 -16.00
N LEU A 268 29.36 18.50 -17.11
CA LEU A 268 30.53 17.67 -17.28
C LEU A 268 31.59 18.54 -17.96
N ASN A 269 32.76 18.70 -17.34
CA ASN A 269 33.86 19.49 -17.89
C ASN A 269 34.87 18.54 -18.57
N PRO A 270 34.87 18.35 -19.90
CA PRO A 270 35.79 17.42 -20.54
C PRO A 270 37.22 17.96 -20.46
N ALA A 271 38.18 17.15 -20.01
CA ALA A 271 39.54 17.60 -19.64
C ALA A 271 40.40 18.16 -20.80
N ASN A 272 39.83 18.26 -22.01
CA ASN A 272 40.44 18.84 -23.21
C ASN A 272 39.45 19.75 -24.00
N SER A 273 38.41 20.29 -23.36
CA SER A 273 37.40 21.16 -23.97
C SER A 273 37.32 22.53 -23.28
N ASP A 274 37.23 23.61 -24.07
CA ASP A 274 36.97 24.97 -23.56
C ASP A 274 35.49 25.20 -23.18
N ALA A 275 34.61 24.21 -23.41
CA ALA A 275 33.17 24.28 -23.12
C ALA A 275 32.69 23.04 -22.34
N PRO A 276 31.83 23.20 -21.32
CA PRO A 276 31.20 22.08 -20.62
C PRO A 276 30.16 21.38 -21.51
N VAL A 277 30.00 20.08 -21.30
CA VAL A 277 28.92 19.27 -21.89
C VAL A 277 27.83 19.10 -20.83
N SER A 278 26.59 19.40 -21.20
CA SER A 278 25.43 19.19 -20.33
C SER A 278 24.84 17.81 -20.58
N GLN A 279 24.83 16.93 -19.57
CA GLN A 279 24.04 15.70 -19.61
C GLN A 279 22.71 15.95 -18.91
N LEU A 280 21.60 15.76 -19.64
CA LEU A 280 20.27 15.70 -19.04
C LEU A 280 20.08 14.42 -18.24
N VAL A 281 19.41 14.52 -17.09
CA VAL A 281 19.04 13.39 -16.25
C VAL A 281 17.55 13.48 -15.95
N THR A 282 16.80 12.45 -16.31
CA THR A 282 15.40 12.26 -15.89
C THR A 282 15.36 11.30 -14.73
N LEU A 283 14.76 11.72 -13.62
CA LEU A 283 14.59 10.93 -12.40
C LEU A 283 13.13 10.48 -12.32
N ASP A 284 12.87 9.23 -12.68
CA ASP A 284 11.55 8.60 -12.58
C ASP A 284 11.32 8.21 -11.10
N ILE A 285 10.36 8.85 -10.42
CA ILE A 285 10.12 8.60 -8.98
C ILE A 285 9.32 7.31 -8.81
N ARG A 286 9.80 6.43 -7.94
CA ARG A 286 9.23 5.10 -7.66
C ARG A 286 8.74 5.01 -6.21
N PRO A 287 7.85 4.04 -5.90
CA PRO A 287 7.61 3.63 -4.52
C PRO A 287 8.91 3.20 -3.83
N SER A 288 8.89 3.22 -2.50
CA SER A 288 10.01 2.85 -1.62
C SER A 288 10.68 1.52 -2.03
N ASP A 289 12.02 1.43 -1.91
CA ASP A 289 12.74 0.15 -2.10
C ASP A 289 12.60 -0.80 -0.90
N ILE A 290 12.03 -0.30 0.19
CA ILE A 290 11.61 -1.06 1.37
C ILE A 290 10.10 -0.90 1.52
N GLN A 291 9.33 -1.97 1.32
CA GLN A 291 7.87 -1.94 1.33
C GLN A 291 7.34 -2.85 2.41
N LEU A 292 6.32 -2.39 3.14
CA LEU A 292 5.56 -3.20 4.07
C LEU A 292 4.20 -3.53 3.45
N SER A 293 3.84 -4.81 3.43
CA SER A 293 2.51 -5.29 3.05
C SER A 293 1.88 -6.10 4.19
N LEU A 294 0.56 -6.23 4.12
CA LEU A 294 -0.24 -7.12 4.95
C LEU A 294 -0.68 -8.30 4.08
N GLU A 295 -0.65 -9.52 4.60
CA GLU A 295 -1.04 -10.73 3.85
C GLU A 295 -2.58 -10.95 3.80
N ASN A 296 -3.35 -9.91 4.11
CA ASN A 296 -4.81 -9.92 4.15
C ASN A 296 -5.39 -9.14 2.95
N ASP A 297 -6.60 -9.46 2.52
CA ASP A 297 -7.28 -8.76 1.43
C ASP A 297 -7.60 -7.31 1.84
N ASP A 298 -6.90 -6.35 1.21
CA ASP A 298 -6.99 -4.89 1.42
C ASP A 298 -8.44 -4.34 1.39
N SER A 299 -9.38 -5.05 0.74
CA SER A 299 -10.78 -4.63 0.66
C SER A 299 -11.62 -4.97 1.91
N THR A 300 -11.10 -5.77 2.84
CA THR A 300 -11.85 -6.30 3.99
C THR A 300 -11.35 -5.78 5.34
N PRO A 301 -12.21 -5.13 6.15
CA PRO A 301 -11.86 -4.74 7.51
C PRO A 301 -11.53 -5.96 8.38
N LEU A 302 -10.36 -5.94 9.03
CA LEU A 302 -9.96 -6.95 10.00
C LEU A 302 -10.81 -6.83 11.27
N GLN A 303 -10.94 -7.91 12.02
CA GLN A 303 -11.77 -7.97 13.22
C GLN A 303 -10.89 -7.99 14.48
N PRO A 304 -11.41 -7.58 15.65
CA PRO A 304 -10.72 -7.82 16.92
C PRO A 304 -10.39 -9.32 17.06
N GLY A 305 -9.20 -9.64 17.54
CA GLY A 305 -8.69 -11.01 17.62
C GLY A 305 -8.19 -11.62 16.31
N ALA A 306 -8.26 -10.92 15.16
CA ALA A 306 -7.76 -11.46 13.89
C ALA A 306 -6.22 -11.59 13.90
N LEU A 307 -5.73 -12.72 13.41
CA LEU A 307 -4.31 -12.92 13.09
C LEU A 307 -3.95 -12.14 11.81
N LEU A 308 -2.70 -11.70 11.70
CA LEU A 308 -2.15 -11.10 10.50
C LEU A 308 -0.67 -11.45 10.32
N SER A 309 -0.26 -11.48 9.05
CA SER A 309 1.14 -11.58 8.64
C SER A 309 1.56 -10.24 8.02
N LEU A 310 2.67 -9.71 8.52
CA LEU A 310 3.34 -8.52 8.03
C LEU A 310 4.53 -8.96 7.19
N GLN A 311 4.62 -8.51 5.94
CA GLN A 311 5.75 -8.82 5.07
C GLN A 311 6.52 -7.54 4.72
N LEU A 312 7.77 -7.45 5.17
CA LEU A 312 8.69 -6.37 4.81
C LEU A 312 9.58 -6.85 3.64
N GLN A 313 9.23 -6.43 2.42
CA GLN A 313 10.02 -6.68 1.23
C GLN A 313 11.12 -5.62 1.10
N LEU A 314 12.34 -6.08 0.84
CA LEU A 314 13.46 -5.26 0.39
C LEU A 314 13.83 -5.74 -1.01
N GLU A 315 13.73 -4.87 -2.02
CA GLU A 315 14.27 -5.19 -3.35
C GLU A 315 15.79 -4.95 -3.38
N PRO A 316 16.57 -5.72 -4.17
CA PRO A 316 18.01 -5.55 -4.26
C PRO A 316 18.41 -4.30 -5.04
N SER A 317 19.59 -3.76 -4.74
CA SER A 317 20.10 -2.54 -5.38
C SER A 317 20.53 -2.82 -6.82
N ASP A 318 20.01 -2.07 -7.80
CA ASP A 318 20.53 -2.08 -9.18
C ASP A 318 21.94 -1.48 -9.31
N THR A 319 22.40 -0.79 -8.25
CA THR A 319 23.72 -0.21 -8.17
C THR A 319 24.82 -1.27 -7.96
N TRP A 320 26.07 -0.85 -8.08
CA TRP A 320 27.22 -1.72 -7.80
C TRP A 320 27.49 -1.89 -6.29
N GLN A 321 26.96 -1.01 -5.45
CA GLN A 321 27.18 -1.04 -4.00
C GLN A 321 26.04 -1.71 -3.24
N GLN A 322 26.37 -2.53 -2.24
CA GLN A 322 25.39 -2.94 -1.23
C GLN A 322 25.03 -1.71 -0.39
N LYS A 323 23.74 -1.51 -0.08
CA LYS A 323 23.28 -0.44 0.80
C LYS A 323 22.99 -1.00 2.19
N GLN A 324 23.22 -0.21 3.22
CA GLN A 324 22.85 -0.55 4.59
C GLN A 324 21.73 0.36 5.06
N TYR A 325 20.75 -0.24 5.72
CA TYR A 325 19.55 0.42 6.20
C TYR A 325 19.35 0.16 7.68
N ARG A 326 18.89 1.18 8.39
CA ARG A 326 18.22 1.03 9.67
C ARG A 326 16.72 1.18 9.44
N VAL A 327 15.92 0.35 10.08
CA VAL A 327 14.45 0.33 9.92
C VAL A 327 13.79 0.35 11.30
N GLU A 328 12.74 1.15 11.43
CA GLU A 328 11.81 1.17 12.55
C GLU A 328 10.39 1.05 12.00
N LEU A 329 9.68 -0.02 12.35
CA LEU A 329 8.25 -0.15 12.11
C LEU A 329 7.50 0.19 13.41
N VAL A 330 6.78 1.32 13.40
CA VAL A 330 5.92 1.75 14.50
C VAL A 330 4.53 1.16 14.30
N LEU A 331 4.05 0.44 15.31
CA LEU A 331 2.78 -0.27 15.33
C LEU A 331 1.72 0.53 16.12
N PRO A 332 0.42 0.38 15.82
CA PRO A 332 -0.64 0.83 16.72
C PRO A 332 -0.65 0.00 18.01
N ASP A 333 -1.30 0.50 19.06
CA ASP A 333 -1.42 -0.21 20.35
C ASP A 333 -2.37 -1.42 20.28
N ILE A 334 -3.29 -1.42 19.30
CA ILE A 334 -4.23 -2.51 19.03
C ILE A 334 -3.61 -3.74 18.34
N LEU A 335 -2.29 -3.73 18.05
CA LEU A 335 -1.58 -4.82 17.38
C LEU A 335 -0.47 -5.36 18.27
N GLU A 336 -0.58 -6.63 18.64
CA GLU A 336 0.44 -7.37 19.39
C GLU A 336 1.17 -8.32 18.43
N LEU A 337 2.50 -8.27 18.38
CA LEU A 337 3.29 -9.22 17.57
C LEU A 337 3.63 -10.48 18.36
N ASN A 338 3.67 -11.61 17.67
CA ASN A 338 4.21 -12.86 18.20
C ASN A 338 5.74 -12.75 18.30
N PRO A 339 6.35 -12.68 19.51
CA PRO A 339 7.80 -12.49 19.63
C PRO A 339 8.61 -13.69 19.13
N ASP A 340 8.03 -14.89 19.13
CA ASP A 340 8.66 -16.11 18.63
C ASP A 340 8.66 -16.19 17.09
N SER A 341 7.92 -15.29 16.40
CA SER A 341 7.93 -15.17 14.94
C SER A 341 9.04 -14.26 14.38
N LEU A 342 9.74 -13.51 15.25
CA LEU A 342 10.68 -12.47 14.82
C LEU A 342 11.97 -13.07 14.20
N PRO A 343 12.34 -12.67 12.96
CA PRO A 343 13.60 -13.08 12.33
C PRO A 343 14.86 -12.65 13.10
N GLU A 344 15.99 -13.36 12.86
CA GLU A 344 17.26 -13.03 13.49
C GLU A 344 17.72 -11.59 13.15
N GLY A 345 18.12 -10.83 14.17
CA GLY A 345 18.53 -9.43 14.05
C GLY A 345 17.39 -8.41 14.21
N VAL A 346 16.14 -8.86 14.31
CA VAL A 346 14.95 -8.03 14.56
C VAL A 346 14.70 -7.90 16.06
N ARG A 347 14.28 -6.72 16.54
CA ARG A 347 14.11 -6.43 17.97
C ARG A 347 12.78 -5.71 18.22
N LEU A 348 12.03 -6.08 19.26
CA LEU A 348 10.76 -5.45 19.62
C LEU A 348 10.92 -4.62 20.92
N GLU A 349 10.66 -3.32 20.86
CA GLU A 349 10.74 -2.36 21.97
C GLU A 349 9.38 -1.68 22.19
N GLY A 350 8.45 -2.40 22.82
CA GLY A 350 7.04 -2.00 22.87
C GLY A 350 6.43 -2.04 21.45
N GLN A 351 5.67 -1.01 21.08
CA GLN A 351 5.04 -0.92 19.74
C GLN A 351 6.03 -0.45 18.63
N ARG A 352 7.30 -0.87 18.72
CA ARG A 352 8.37 -0.54 17.76
C ARG A 352 9.18 -1.79 17.42
N LEU A 353 9.16 -2.21 16.17
CA LEU A 353 10.03 -3.24 15.63
C LEU A 353 11.24 -2.57 14.99
N LEU A 354 12.45 -2.94 15.41
CA LEU A 354 13.72 -2.31 15.04
C LEU A 354 14.63 -3.30 14.32
N ILE A 355 15.27 -2.84 13.24
CA ILE A 355 16.30 -3.58 12.49
C ILE A 355 17.47 -2.63 12.25
N ASP A 356 18.56 -2.77 13.00
CA ASP A 356 19.64 -1.77 13.04
C ASP A 356 20.67 -1.88 11.89
N ASN A 357 20.65 -2.97 11.11
CA ASN A 357 21.60 -3.23 10.02
C ASN A 357 21.01 -4.16 8.94
N LEU A 358 19.90 -3.75 8.34
CA LEU A 358 19.31 -4.42 7.18
C LEU A 358 20.18 -4.15 5.95
N THR A 359 20.79 -5.18 5.36
CA THR A 359 21.66 -5.02 4.19
C THR A 359 20.90 -5.31 2.90
N GLN A 360 20.81 -4.32 2.02
CA GLN A 360 20.35 -4.48 0.65
C GLN A 360 21.51 -5.01 -0.21
N PRO A 361 21.43 -6.24 -0.75
CA PRO A 361 22.46 -6.76 -1.64
C PRO A 361 22.46 -5.97 -2.95
N SER A 362 23.64 -5.80 -3.56
CA SER A 362 23.77 -5.20 -4.88
C SER A 362 23.74 -6.25 -5.97
N LEU A 363 23.14 -5.91 -7.10
CA LEU A 363 23.14 -6.72 -8.31
C LEU A 363 24.47 -6.63 -9.07
N GLN A 364 25.41 -5.75 -8.66
CA GLN A 364 26.72 -5.58 -9.31
C GLN A 364 26.61 -5.32 -10.82
N GLY A 365 25.59 -4.55 -11.22
CA GLY A 365 25.31 -4.27 -12.63
C GLY A 365 24.72 -5.44 -13.42
N GLU A 366 24.21 -6.49 -12.78
CA GLU A 366 23.26 -7.44 -13.38
C GLU A 366 21.81 -6.91 -13.23
N PRO A 367 20.85 -7.34 -14.07
CA PRO A 367 19.45 -6.95 -13.93
C PRO A 367 18.72 -7.87 -12.93
N LEU A 368 17.68 -7.35 -12.28
CA LEU A 368 16.84 -8.13 -11.35
C LEU A 368 16.07 -9.25 -12.05
N TYR A 369 15.70 -9.04 -13.31
CA TYR A 369 14.96 -9.99 -14.13
C TYR A 369 15.67 -10.20 -15.47
N ARG A 370 15.70 -11.45 -15.92
CA ARG A 370 16.07 -11.86 -17.29
C ARG A 370 14.99 -12.78 -17.83
N TYR A 371 14.99 -13.02 -19.13
CA TYR A 371 14.35 -14.21 -19.70
C TYR A 371 15.39 -15.28 -19.96
N ARG A 372 15.03 -16.53 -19.63
CA ARG A 372 15.56 -17.72 -20.28
C ARG A 372 14.71 -17.94 -21.53
N ILE A 373 15.32 -17.97 -22.71
CA ILE A 373 14.63 -18.31 -23.94
C ILE A 373 14.65 -19.83 -24.10
N SER A 374 13.49 -20.44 -24.31
CA SER A 374 13.30 -21.87 -24.55
C SER A 374 12.41 -22.10 -25.77
N SER A 375 12.49 -23.28 -26.41
CA SER A 375 11.55 -23.69 -27.46
C SER A 375 10.84 -24.99 -27.14
N ASN A 376 9.67 -25.18 -27.75
CA ASN A 376 8.84 -26.40 -27.68
C ASN A 376 9.52 -27.69 -28.19
N ARG A 377 10.79 -27.63 -28.61
CA ARG A 377 11.61 -28.75 -29.08
C ARG A 377 12.50 -29.33 -27.97
N GLU A 378 12.94 -28.49 -27.03
CA GLU A 378 13.81 -28.87 -25.91
C GLU A 378 13.17 -28.68 -24.53
N ASP A 379 12.14 -27.83 -24.42
CA ASP A 379 11.36 -27.65 -23.20
C ASP A 379 9.91 -28.09 -23.42
N ALA A 380 9.43 -28.99 -22.56
CA ALA A 380 8.10 -29.58 -22.68
C ALA A 380 7.00 -28.70 -22.06
N ASP A 381 7.38 -27.76 -21.19
CA ASP A 381 6.45 -26.83 -20.54
C ASP A 381 6.26 -25.56 -21.39
N CYS A 382 7.09 -25.36 -22.42
CA CYS A 382 6.88 -24.33 -23.45
C CYS A 382 5.72 -24.73 -24.39
N GLN A 383 4.51 -24.29 -24.04
CA GLN A 383 3.26 -24.53 -24.77
C GLN A 383 2.41 -23.25 -24.80
N LEU A 384 1.57 -23.11 -25.84
CA LEU A 384 0.57 -22.04 -25.89
C LEU A 384 -0.54 -22.26 -24.85
N PRO A 385 -1.08 -21.20 -24.22
CA PRO A 385 -2.27 -21.30 -23.38
C PRO A 385 -3.50 -21.69 -24.23
N ASP A 386 -4.46 -22.39 -23.62
CA ASP A 386 -5.74 -22.71 -24.27
C ASP A 386 -6.66 -21.48 -24.26
N LEU A 387 -6.72 -20.80 -25.41
CA LEU A 387 -7.65 -19.71 -25.72
C LEU A 387 -8.96 -20.25 -26.33
N GLY A 388 -9.10 -21.58 -26.45
CA GLY A 388 -10.21 -22.28 -27.11
C GLY A 388 -9.86 -22.89 -28.47
N GLN A 389 -8.60 -22.79 -28.93
CA GLN A 389 -8.18 -23.21 -30.27
C GLN A 389 -8.16 -24.74 -30.47
N GLY A 390 -7.98 -25.52 -29.39
CA GLY A 390 -7.95 -26.99 -29.46
C GLY A 390 -6.79 -27.57 -30.27
N GLY A 391 -5.73 -26.80 -30.48
CA GLY A 391 -4.54 -27.11 -31.29
C GLY A 391 -3.35 -26.21 -30.94
N ASN A 392 -2.32 -26.26 -31.78
CA ASN A 392 -1.03 -25.58 -31.54
C ASN A 392 -0.87 -24.25 -32.30
N GLU A 393 -1.90 -23.81 -33.01
CA GLU A 393 -1.92 -22.61 -33.85
C GLU A 393 -2.99 -21.65 -33.32
N VAL A 394 -2.74 -20.34 -33.36
CA VAL A 394 -3.75 -19.31 -33.05
C VAL A 394 -4.16 -18.63 -34.36
N ASP A 395 -5.47 -18.39 -34.48
CA ASP A 395 -6.09 -17.64 -35.57
C ASP A 395 -7.28 -16.89 -34.96
N LEU A 396 -7.11 -15.62 -34.62
CA LEU A 396 -8.12 -14.78 -33.96
C LEU A 396 -9.31 -14.49 -34.88
N GLN A 397 -9.16 -14.62 -36.19
CA GLN A 397 -10.27 -14.50 -37.14
C GLN A 397 -11.19 -15.73 -37.04
N SER A 398 -10.65 -16.94 -37.11
CA SER A 398 -11.42 -18.19 -36.96
C SER A 398 -11.89 -18.44 -35.52
N LEU A 399 -11.07 -18.07 -34.53
CA LEU A 399 -11.34 -18.31 -33.10
C LEU A 399 -12.33 -17.31 -32.51
N MET A 400 -12.14 -16.02 -32.76
CA MET A 400 -12.88 -14.93 -32.10
C MET A 400 -13.77 -14.12 -33.06
N GLY A 401 -13.69 -14.35 -34.37
CA GLY A 401 -14.41 -13.55 -35.37
C GLY A 401 -13.88 -12.13 -35.52
N LEU A 402 -12.64 -11.88 -35.09
CA LEU A 402 -11.97 -10.59 -35.25
C LEU A 402 -11.56 -10.41 -36.72
N ASN A 403 -11.46 -9.16 -37.16
CA ASN A 403 -11.07 -8.82 -38.53
C ASN A 403 -9.76 -8.05 -38.47
N TYR A 404 -8.91 -8.21 -39.48
CA TYR A 404 -7.68 -7.42 -39.62
C TYR A 404 -7.98 -5.92 -39.50
N ASP A 405 -7.10 -5.17 -38.83
CA ASP A 405 -7.31 -3.74 -38.63
C ASP A 405 -6.70 -2.92 -39.79
N PRO A 406 -7.50 -2.13 -40.55
CA PRO A 406 -7.02 -1.33 -41.67
C PRO A 406 -6.02 -0.22 -41.29
N ARG A 407 -5.79 0.04 -40.00
CA ARG A 407 -4.76 0.99 -39.52
C ARG A 407 -3.35 0.39 -39.63
N PHE A 408 -3.21 -0.92 -39.62
CA PHE A 408 -1.92 -1.61 -39.65
C PHE A 408 -1.55 -2.00 -41.08
N HIS A 409 -1.06 -1.01 -41.84
CA HIS A 409 -0.57 -1.23 -43.19
C HIS A 409 0.59 -0.28 -43.49
N GLY A 410 1.74 -0.80 -43.92
CA GLY A 410 2.88 0.02 -44.33
C GLY A 410 4.26 -0.59 -44.09
N ASP A 411 5.26 0.13 -44.58
CA ASP A 411 6.70 -0.12 -44.44
C ASP A 411 7.29 0.92 -43.47
N ASN A 412 8.27 0.51 -42.65
CA ASN A 412 9.01 1.40 -41.74
C ASN A 412 8.13 2.25 -40.78
N LEU A 413 6.90 1.78 -40.50
CA LEU A 413 5.96 2.32 -39.50
C LEU A 413 6.12 1.66 -38.13
N VAL A 414 5.71 2.39 -37.09
CA VAL A 414 5.52 1.89 -35.72
C VAL A 414 4.15 2.37 -35.23
N TRP A 415 3.35 1.47 -34.66
CA TRP A 415 2.00 1.75 -34.17
C TRP A 415 1.92 1.63 -32.66
N ARG A 416 1.16 2.51 -32.00
CA ARG A 416 0.92 2.45 -30.56
C ARG A 416 -0.32 1.60 -30.25
N TRP A 417 -0.19 0.70 -29.28
CA TRP A 417 -1.33 -0.03 -28.69
C TRP A 417 -1.36 0.19 -27.18
N PRO A 418 -2.33 0.96 -26.64
CA PRO A 418 -2.46 1.22 -25.21
C PRO A 418 -3.01 -0.02 -24.49
N GLN A 419 -2.11 -0.98 -24.29
CA GLN A 419 -2.36 -2.28 -23.70
C GLN A 419 -1.34 -2.54 -22.61
N THR A 420 -1.82 -2.88 -21.41
CA THR A 420 -0.95 -3.25 -20.29
C THR A 420 -0.24 -4.56 -20.58
N VAL A 421 1.08 -4.60 -20.36
CA VAL A 421 1.93 -5.80 -20.41
C VAL A 421 3.02 -5.75 -19.34
N THR A 422 3.62 -6.90 -19.02
CA THR A 422 4.84 -7.00 -18.21
C THR A 422 6.01 -7.43 -19.09
N PHE A 423 7.16 -6.75 -18.93
CA PHE A 423 8.41 -7.05 -19.60
C PHE A 423 9.59 -6.83 -18.64
N LEU A 424 10.40 -7.87 -18.42
CA LEU A 424 11.50 -7.88 -17.45
C LEU A 424 11.09 -7.39 -16.05
N GLY A 425 9.95 -7.89 -15.55
CA GLY A 425 9.36 -7.52 -14.26
C GLY A 425 8.86 -6.07 -14.16
N ARG A 426 8.85 -5.31 -15.27
CA ARG A 426 8.30 -3.95 -15.34
C ARG A 426 6.95 -3.97 -16.03
N ARG A 427 5.96 -3.33 -15.43
CA ARG A 427 4.65 -3.10 -16.05
C ARG A 427 4.71 -1.89 -16.99
N TYR A 428 4.28 -2.08 -18.22
CA TYR A 428 4.10 -1.05 -19.24
C TYR A 428 2.61 -0.92 -19.54
N GLU A 429 2.11 0.30 -19.76
CA GLU A 429 0.68 0.57 -20.05
C GLU A 429 0.37 0.65 -21.56
N GLU A 430 1.41 0.68 -22.39
CA GLU A 430 1.35 0.81 -23.84
C GLU A 430 2.57 0.11 -24.46
N ILE A 431 2.41 -0.46 -25.66
CA ILE A 431 3.50 -1.01 -26.46
C ILE A 431 3.51 -0.47 -27.88
N LEU A 432 4.70 -0.52 -28.48
CA LEU A 432 5.02 0.01 -29.80
C LEU A 432 5.25 -1.17 -30.77
N ILE A 433 4.29 -1.40 -31.66
CA ILE A 433 4.30 -2.50 -32.62
C ILE A 433 5.02 -2.03 -33.90
N SER A 434 6.13 -2.66 -34.27
CA SER A 434 6.92 -2.27 -35.45
C SER A 434 6.58 -3.11 -36.67
N SER A 435 6.32 -2.44 -37.79
CA SER A 435 6.24 -3.07 -39.12
C SER A 435 7.51 -3.82 -39.54
N ASN A 436 8.65 -3.57 -38.88
CA ASN A 436 9.92 -4.27 -39.10
C ASN A 436 10.14 -5.48 -38.18
N GLY A 437 9.15 -5.96 -37.42
CA GLY A 437 9.24 -7.26 -36.73
C GLY A 437 9.78 -7.21 -35.29
N PHE A 438 9.47 -6.15 -34.56
CA PHE A 438 9.77 -6.03 -33.12
C PHE A 438 8.64 -5.32 -32.35
N ILE A 439 8.55 -5.57 -31.05
CA ILE A 439 7.71 -4.83 -30.10
C ILE A 439 8.64 -4.05 -29.17
N ALA A 440 8.49 -2.73 -29.07
CA ALA A 440 9.26 -1.90 -28.14
C ALA A 440 8.41 -1.40 -26.97
N PHE A 441 9.02 -1.35 -25.78
CA PHE A 441 8.39 -0.96 -24.51
C PHE A 441 8.74 0.48 -24.09
N SER A 442 9.54 1.18 -24.91
CA SER A 442 9.75 2.63 -24.88
C SER A 442 10.15 3.10 -26.27
N GLU A 443 10.04 4.39 -26.55
CA GLU A 443 10.43 4.96 -27.85
C GLU A 443 11.88 4.58 -28.23
N PRO A 444 12.11 3.84 -29.34
CA PRO A 444 13.44 3.41 -29.74
C PRO A 444 14.34 4.59 -30.12
N ARG A 445 15.64 4.52 -29.78
CA ARG A 445 16.62 5.53 -30.22
C ARG A 445 16.78 5.56 -31.75
N HIS A 446 16.47 4.45 -32.43
CA HIS A 446 16.64 4.28 -33.87
C HIS A 446 15.32 3.88 -34.55
N TYR A 447 14.35 4.80 -34.54
CA TYR A 447 13.11 4.69 -35.32
C TYR A 447 13.38 4.27 -36.78
N ALA A 448 12.55 3.37 -37.31
CA ALA A 448 12.52 3.00 -38.72
C ALA A 448 13.84 2.44 -39.31
N LEU A 449 14.65 1.73 -38.51
CA LEU A 449 15.71 0.88 -39.04
C LEU A 449 15.20 -0.54 -39.35
N TYR A 450 15.15 -0.82 -40.65
CA TYR A 450 15.08 -2.16 -41.24
C TYR A 450 16.36 -2.98 -41.03
N LEU A 451 17.45 -2.33 -40.61
CA LEU A 451 18.71 -2.96 -40.22
C LEU A 451 18.56 -3.52 -38.80
N ASN A 452 18.73 -4.83 -38.65
CA ASN A 452 18.64 -5.52 -37.37
C ASN A 452 19.97 -5.48 -36.59
N GLN A 453 19.88 -5.61 -35.26
CA GLN A 453 20.99 -5.42 -34.32
C GLN A 453 21.20 -6.67 -33.47
N GLU A 454 22.44 -6.95 -33.05
CA GLU A 454 22.71 -7.99 -32.05
C GLU A 454 22.26 -7.50 -30.66
N LEU A 455 21.45 -8.30 -29.97
CA LEU A 455 20.90 -7.98 -28.65
C LEU A 455 21.66 -8.74 -27.54
N PRO A 456 22.02 -8.07 -26.42
CA PRO A 456 21.75 -6.67 -26.10
C PRO A 456 22.83 -5.71 -26.61
N SER A 457 22.48 -4.44 -26.87
CA SER A 457 23.39 -3.47 -27.48
C SER A 457 23.54 -2.14 -26.70
N PRO A 458 24.61 -1.95 -25.89
CA PRO A 458 24.77 -0.75 -25.06
C PRO A 458 24.93 0.56 -25.85
N GLN A 459 25.38 0.47 -27.10
CA GLN A 459 25.66 1.62 -27.98
C GLN A 459 24.43 2.12 -28.74
N GLY A 460 23.37 1.32 -28.81
CA GLY A 460 22.10 1.70 -29.43
C GLY A 460 20.95 0.94 -28.77
N PRO A 461 20.59 1.26 -27.52
CA PRO A 461 19.54 0.56 -26.77
C PRO A 461 18.14 0.97 -27.23
N ASN A 462 17.26 -0.02 -27.40
CA ASN A 462 15.91 0.16 -27.95
C ASN A 462 14.78 -0.35 -27.02
N ASN A 463 15.10 -1.14 -25.99
CA ASN A 463 14.12 -1.69 -25.02
C ASN A 463 12.99 -2.49 -25.69
N LEU A 464 13.33 -3.61 -26.34
CA LEU A 464 12.44 -4.34 -27.25
C LEU A 464 12.48 -5.86 -27.13
N LEU A 465 11.44 -6.48 -27.67
CA LEU A 465 11.33 -7.88 -28.05
C LEU A 465 11.39 -7.97 -29.58
N ALA A 466 12.46 -8.54 -30.13
CA ALA A 466 12.58 -8.83 -31.55
C ALA A 466 12.03 -10.24 -31.83
N PHE A 467 10.99 -10.32 -32.68
CA PHE A 467 10.37 -11.59 -33.06
C PHE A 467 10.66 -11.98 -34.53
N LEU A 468 10.91 -10.97 -35.38
CA LEU A 468 11.36 -11.14 -36.76
C LEU A 468 12.10 -9.88 -37.26
N TRP A 469 13.00 -9.29 -36.46
CA TRP A 469 13.54 -7.97 -36.79
C TRP A 469 14.44 -8.02 -38.03
N ARG A 470 13.97 -7.40 -39.13
CA ARG A 470 14.61 -7.18 -40.45
C ARG A 470 13.75 -6.17 -41.25
N HIS A 471 13.97 -6.02 -42.56
CA HIS A 471 13.07 -5.23 -43.41
C HIS A 471 11.77 -5.99 -43.71
N ASN A 472 10.67 -5.68 -43.00
CA ASN A 472 9.37 -6.32 -43.21
C ASN A 472 8.27 -5.30 -43.57
N TYR A 473 7.11 -5.79 -43.98
CA TYR A 473 5.97 -5.00 -44.47
C TYR A 473 4.65 -5.61 -44.02
N VAL A 474 3.78 -4.80 -43.43
CA VAL A 474 2.42 -5.26 -43.09
C VAL A 474 1.48 -4.90 -44.25
N VAL A 475 0.93 -5.92 -44.89
CA VAL A 475 -0.11 -5.79 -45.92
C VAL A 475 -1.47 -5.90 -45.25
N TYR A 476 -2.35 -4.92 -45.45
CA TYR A 476 -3.77 -5.10 -45.16
C TYR A 476 -4.49 -5.54 -46.44
N TRP A 477 -4.84 -6.83 -46.52
CA TRP A 477 -5.63 -7.37 -47.64
C TRP A 477 -6.54 -8.53 -47.18
N PRO A 478 -7.75 -8.23 -46.65
CA PRO A 478 -8.64 -9.25 -46.12
C PRO A 478 -9.06 -10.33 -47.12
N GLU A 479 -9.25 -10.00 -48.40
CA GLU A 479 -9.59 -10.99 -49.44
C GLU A 479 -8.41 -11.90 -49.85
N ALA A 480 -7.23 -11.71 -49.26
CA ALA A 480 -6.04 -12.53 -49.44
C ALA A 480 -5.55 -13.19 -48.15
N GLU A 481 -6.33 -13.12 -47.06
CA GLU A 481 -5.97 -13.68 -45.74
C GLU A 481 -4.61 -13.11 -45.27
N THR A 482 -4.55 -11.77 -45.14
CA THR A 482 -3.30 -11.03 -44.83
C THR A 482 -3.61 -9.75 -44.06
N GLY A 483 -2.94 -9.53 -42.93
CA GLY A 483 -3.21 -8.41 -42.04
C GLY A 483 -2.52 -8.49 -40.69
N LEU A 484 -3.05 -7.73 -39.73
CA LEU A 484 -2.63 -7.74 -38.33
C LEU A 484 -3.90 -7.67 -37.46
N THR A 485 -4.03 -8.62 -36.52
CA THR A 485 -5.14 -8.70 -35.56
C THR A 485 -4.64 -8.46 -34.14
N LEU A 486 -5.40 -7.72 -33.33
CA LEU A 486 -5.11 -7.47 -31.91
C LEU A 486 -6.24 -7.99 -31.03
N ALA A 487 -5.90 -8.70 -29.96
CA ALA A 487 -6.85 -9.15 -28.95
C ALA A 487 -6.27 -9.06 -27.53
N ALA A 488 -7.15 -9.01 -26.52
CA ALA A 488 -6.75 -8.99 -25.13
C ALA A 488 -7.71 -9.85 -24.28
N THR A 489 -7.14 -10.65 -23.38
CA THR A 489 -7.85 -11.38 -22.32
C THR A 489 -7.51 -10.73 -20.96
N PRO A 490 -7.95 -11.26 -19.80
CA PRO A 490 -7.48 -10.77 -18.50
C PRO A 490 -6.00 -11.06 -18.22
N GLU A 491 -5.39 -12.04 -18.90
CA GLU A 491 -4.00 -12.47 -18.68
C GLU A 491 -3.06 -12.09 -19.83
N TRP A 492 -3.55 -12.10 -21.08
CA TRP A 492 -2.71 -12.01 -22.29
C TRP A 492 -3.10 -10.83 -23.16
N ALA A 493 -2.10 -10.08 -23.64
CA ALA A 493 -2.17 -9.25 -24.82
C ALA A 493 -1.69 -10.11 -26.01
N ILE A 494 -2.47 -10.16 -27.08
CA ILE A 494 -2.23 -11.03 -28.24
C ILE A 494 -2.08 -10.16 -29.49
N ILE A 495 -0.98 -10.36 -30.22
CA ILE A 495 -0.69 -9.71 -31.51
C ILE A 495 -0.50 -10.81 -32.54
N GLU A 496 -1.28 -10.77 -33.61
CA GLU A 496 -1.27 -11.75 -34.67
C GLU A 496 -0.91 -11.05 -35.99
N PHE A 497 0.04 -11.62 -36.73
CA PHE A 497 0.45 -11.18 -38.06
C PHE A 497 0.17 -12.31 -39.05
N ASP A 498 -0.90 -12.18 -39.83
CA ASP A 498 -1.21 -13.08 -40.93
C ASP A 498 -0.37 -12.73 -42.15
N ARG A 499 0.48 -13.67 -42.58
CA ARG A 499 1.30 -13.59 -43.79
C ARG A 499 2.14 -12.30 -43.84
N PHE A 500 2.98 -12.13 -42.83
CA PHE A 500 3.92 -11.02 -42.70
C PHE A 500 4.97 -11.05 -43.84
N ASP A 501 4.87 -10.08 -44.76
CA ASP A 501 5.73 -9.97 -45.94
C ASP A 501 7.12 -9.40 -45.57
N THR A 502 8.16 -9.84 -46.27
CA THR A 502 9.52 -9.27 -46.17
C THR A 502 9.80 -8.39 -47.40
N LEU A 503 10.63 -7.34 -47.29
CA LEU A 503 10.96 -6.45 -48.43
C LEU A 503 12.38 -6.66 -48.96
N TYR A 504 12.52 -6.77 -50.29
CA TYR A 504 13.80 -6.96 -50.96
C TYR A 504 13.87 -6.29 -52.34
N GLY A 505 14.60 -5.17 -52.43
CA GLY A 505 14.98 -4.53 -53.69
C GLY A 505 13.99 -3.48 -54.24
N TRP A 506 14.30 -2.95 -55.44
CA TRP A 506 13.55 -1.87 -56.09
C TRP A 506 12.53 -2.34 -57.14
N ASP A 507 12.54 -3.61 -57.51
CA ASP A 507 11.44 -4.23 -58.27
C ASP A 507 10.46 -4.83 -57.27
N TRP A 508 9.16 -4.62 -57.47
CA TRP A 508 8.07 -5.11 -56.60
C TRP A 508 7.79 -6.62 -56.81
N GLY A 509 8.85 -7.40 -56.97
CA GLY A 509 8.82 -8.83 -57.30
C GLY A 509 9.14 -9.69 -56.09
N GLU A 510 8.15 -9.87 -55.21
CA GLU A 510 8.06 -10.94 -54.20
C GLU A 510 9.40 -11.36 -53.56
N ALA A 511 9.81 -10.68 -52.49
CA ALA A 511 10.68 -11.33 -51.51
C ALA A 511 9.83 -12.38 -50.79
N ALA A 512 9.78 -13.59 -51.36
CA ALA A 512 8.87 -14.65 -50.93
C ALA A 512 9.33 -15.35 -49.62
N ASP A 513 9.66 -14.54 -48.62
CA ASP A 513 9.79 -14.91 -47.22
C ASP A 513 8.53 -14.40 -46.52
N LEU A 514 7.69 -15.33 -46.07
CA LEU A 514 6.39 -15.09 -45.43
C LEU A 514 6.38 -15.79 -44.08
N ALA A 515 5.80 -15.18 -43.05
CA ALA A 515 5.56 -15.84 -41.78
C ALA A 515 4.20 -15.46 -41.19
N ASP A 516 3.49 -16.46 -40.65
CA ASP A 516 2.33 -16.24 -39.79
C ASP A 516 2.83 -16.31 -38.36
N ILE A 517 2.63 -15.25 -37.58
CA ILE A 517 3.27 -15.08 -36.27
C ILE A 517 2.26 -14.61 -35.22
N THR A 518 2.09 -15.40 -34.16
CA THR A 518 1.33 -15.00 -32.98
C THR A 518 2.26 -14.68 -31.81
N LEU A 519 2.15 -13.47 -31.27
CA LEU A 519 2.82 -13.02 -30.04
C LEU A 519 1.82 -13.01 -28.90
N LEU A 520 2.18 -13.58 -27.75
CA LEU A 520 1.44 -13.43 -26.51
C LEU A 520 2.34 -12.76 -25.48
N LEU A 521 1.89 -11.65 -24.91
CA LEU A 521 2.58 -10.88 -23.87
C LEU A 521 1.69 -10.84 -22.63
N ARG A 522 2.20 -11.24 -21.47
CA ARG A 522 1.41 -11.30 -20.23
C ARG A 522 1.11 -9.91 -19.70
N GLN A 523 -0.10 -9.70 -19.20
CA GLN A 523 -0.55 -8.40 -18.68
C GLN A 523 -0.10 -8.15 -17.24
N GLN A 524 0.13 -9.21 -16.47
CA GLN A 524 0.74 -9.20 -15.12
C GLN A 524 1.82 -10.29 -15.05
N ALA A 525 2.74 -10.19 -14.09
CA ALA A 525 3.65 -11.27 -13.75
C ALA A 525 2.88 -12.50 -13.19
N GLY A 526 3.41 -13.71 -13.42
CA GLY A 526 2.80 -14.97 -12.99
C GLY A 526 3.68 -16.20 -13.29
N GLU A 527 3.23 -17.40 -12.92
CA GLU A 527 4.00 -18.63 -13.13
C GLU A 527 4.05 -19.05 -14.62
N GLY A 528 5.23 -19.48 -15.09
CA GLY A 528 5.47 -19.81 -16.51
C GLY A 528 5.99 -18.62 -17.34
N PRO A 529 6.02 -18.72 -18.68
CA PRO A 529 6.55 -17.66 -19.53
C PRO A 529 5.75 -16.35 -19.44
N GLU A 530 6.44 -15.21 -19.60
CA GLU A 530 5.77 -13.90 -19.74
C GLU A 530 5.54 -13.51 -21.20
N LEU A 531 6.36 -14.04 -22.11
CA LEU A 531 6.25 -13.79 -23.55
C LEU A 531 6.30 -15.12 -24.29
N LEU A 532 5.47 -15.27 -25.32
CA LEU A 532 5.50 -16.39 -26.26
C LEU A 532 5.51 -15.86 -27.70
N ILE A 533 6.23 -16.55 -28.57
CA ILE A 533 6.27 -16.30 -30.02
C ILE A 533 5.99 -17.63 -30.73
N ALA A 534 4.80 -17.76 -31.31
CA ALA A 534 4.47 -18.86 -32.21
C ALA A 534 4.77 -18.45 -33.67
N TYR A 535 5.33 -19.38 -34.43
CA TYR A 535 5.55 -19.26 -35.87
C TYR A 535 4.70 -20.34 -36.54
N ASP A 536 3.43 -20.02 -36.76
CA ASP A 536 2.40 -20.97 -37.15
C ASP A 536 2.65 -21.49 -38.59
N GLN A 537 2.97 -20.58 -39.52
CA GLN A 537 3.53 -20.91 -40.84
C GLN A 537 4.81 -20.11 -41.11
N HIS A 538 5.74 -20.69 -41.86
CA HIS A 538 6.87 -19.96 -42.44
C HIS A 538 7.24 -20.50 -43.82
N TYR A 539 7.35 -19.60 -44.79
CA TYR A 539 7.86 -19.86 -46.13
C TYR A 539 9.20 -19.13 -46.33
N GLN A 540 10.22 -19.80 -46.89
CA GLN A 540 11.57 -19.24 -47.09
C GLN A 540 11.95 -19.30 -48.57
N HIS A 541 12.43 -18.18 -49.13
CA HIS A 541 12.88 -18.10 -50.52
C HIS A 541 14.16 -17.26 -50.70
N MET A 542 14.33 -16.17 -49.93
CA MET A 542 15.47 -15.23 -50.04
C MET A 542 16.03 -14.74 -48.69
N GLY A 543 15.41 -15.03 -47.55
CA GLY A 543 15.70 -14.46 -46.23
C GLY A 543 17.15 -14.48 -45.77
N PHE A 544 17.94 -15.46 -46.23
CA PHE A 544 19.36 -15.65 -45.87
C PHE A 544 20.29 -14.46 -46.20
N HIS A 545 19.80 -13.47 -46.96
CA HIS A 545 20.56 -12.30 -47.40
C HIS A 545 20.19 -10.98 -46.69
N MET A 546 19.16 -10.96 -45.84
CA MET A 546 18.59 -9.71 -45.31
C MET A 546 18.94 -9.39 -43.86
N GLY A 547 19.60 -10.32 -43.16
CA GLY A 547 19.73 -10.26 -41.70
C GLY A 547 18.44 -10.68 -40.99
N LEU A 548 18.57 -10.99 -39.69
CA LEU A 548 17.47 -11.32 -38.78
C LEU A 548 17.94 -11.19 -37.33
N THR A 549 17.11 -10.62 -36.47
CA THR A 549 17.26 -10.75 -35.01
C THR A 549 15.98 -11.32 -34.38
N ILE A 550 16.15 -12.32 -33.53
CA ILE A 550 15.16 -12.84 -32.58
C ILE A 550 15.78 -12.82 -31.19
N GLY A 551 15.12 -12.20 -30.22
CA GLY A 551 15.65 -12.00 -28.87
C GLY A 551 15.00 -10.82 -28.15
N TYR A 552 15.61 -10.37 -27.06
CA TYR A 552 15.14 -9.22 -26.28
C TYR A 552 16.29 -8.37 -25.74
N GLU A 553 16.03 -7.10 -25.43
CA GLU A 553 16.92 -6.24 -24.62
C GLU A 553 16.15 -5.26 -23.72
N GLY A 554 16.74 -4.88 -22.60
CA GLY A 554 16.18 -3.88 -21.67
C GLY A 554 16.59 -2.43 -21.96
N ARG A 555 16.01 -1.48 -21.20
CA ARG A 555 16.14 0.00 -21.34
C ARG A 555 17.57 0.55 -21.52
N GLU A 556 18.58 -0.13 -20.96
CA GLU A 556 19.99 0.31 -21.02
C GLU A 556 20.82 -0.40 -22.11
N GLY A 557 20.28 -1.41 -22.80
CA GLY A 557 21.03 -2.23 -23.79
C GLY A 557 22.22 -3.00 -23.20
N ARG A 558 22.39 -3.00 -21.88
CA ARG A 558 23.42 -3.78 -21.16
C ARG A 558 23.01 -5.23 -20.92
N HIS A 559 21.71 -5.54 -21.00
CA HIS A 559 21.14 -6.86 -20.71
C HIS A 559 20.03 -7.23 -21.69
N GLY A 560 19.99 -8.51 -22.03
CA GLY A 560 19.18 -9.10 -23.09
C GLY A 560 19.79 -10.41 -23.56
N GLU A 561 19.18 -11.04 -24.56
CA GLU A 561 19.70 -12.24 -25.20
C GLU A 561 19.20 -12.30 -26.65
N SER A 562 20.11 -12.59 -27.60
CA SER A 562 19.76 -12.98 -28.96
C SER A 562 19.63 -14.50 -29.04
N TRP A 563 18.41 -15.03 -29.15
CA TRP A 563 18.19 -16.44 -29.49
C TRP A 563 18.73 -16.76 -30.89
N TYR A 564 18.59 -15.81 -31.82
CA TYR A 564 19.26 -15.85 -33.11
C TYR A 564 19.59 -14.43 -33.58
N HIS A 565 20.84 -14.20 -33.98
CA HIS A 565 21.25 -13.01 -34.70
C HIS A 565 22.03 -13.39 -35.97
N LEU A 566 21.61 -12.81 -37.08
CA LEU A 566 22.32 -12.78 -38.35
C LEU A 566 22.43 -11.29 -38.75
N PRO A 567 23.64 -10.71 -38.82
CA PRO A 567 23.79 -9.32 -39.23
C PRO A 567 23.41 -9.14 -40.71
N PRO A 568 22.92 -7.96 -41.11
CA PRO A 568 22.63 -7.67 -42.51
C PRO A 568 23.95 -7.69 -43.31
N SER A 569 24.00 -8.47 -44.38
CA SER A 569 25.23 -8.60 -45.18
C SER A 569 25.49 -7.36 -46.02
N ASP A 570 26.74 -6.86 -46.00
CA ASP A 570 27.21 -5.85 -46.96
C ASP A 570 26.85 -6.26 -48.40
N PHE A 571 26.28 -5.34 -49.16
CA PHE A 571 25.64 -5.57 -50.47
C PHE A 571 26.64 -5.84 -51.62
N ASP A 572 27.79 -6.47 -51.37
CA ASP A 572 28.80 -6.75 -52.39
C ASP A 572 28.40 -7.98 -53.22
N TYR A 573 27.60 -7.73 -54.26
CA TYR A 573 26.95 -8.67 -55.18
C TYR A 573 27.91 -9.60 -55.98
N HIS A 574 29.21 -9.62 -55.65
CA HIS A 574 30.29 -10.14 -56.49
C HIS A 574 31.43 -10.86 -55.71
N ASP A 575 31.14 -11.99 -55.06
CA ASP A 575 31.79 -13.27 -55.43
C ASP A 575 31.33 -14.48 -54.57
N GLY A 576 31.15 -15.63 -55.21
CA GLY A 576 31.25 -16.97 -54.58
C GLY A 576 30.41 -17.26 -53.33
N ILE A 577 29.08 -17.40 -53.50
CA ILE A 577 28.08 -17.83 -52.48
C ILE A 577 28.67 -18.70 -51.34
N PRO A 578 28.77 -18.15 -50.10
CA PRO A 578 28.98 -18.92 -48.88
C PRO A 578 27.77 -19.81 -48.54
N ASP A 579 27.92 -20.69 -47.54
CA ASP A 579 26.99 -21.80 -47.35
C ASP A 579 25.55 -21.37 -47.00
N ARG A 580 24.56 -22.17 -47.44
CA ARG A 580 23.13 -21.90 -47.23
C ARG A 580 22.69 -22.40 -45.86
N THR A 581 23.01 -21.65 -44.81
CA THR A 581 22.45 -21.89 -43.48
C THR A 581 20.95 -21.57 -43.49
N PRO A 582 20.05 -22.53 -43.19
CA PRO A 582 18.63 -22.22 -43.02
C PRO A 582 18.41 -21.26 -41.85
N LEU A 583 17.37 -20.42 -41.91
CA LEU A 583 16.91 -19.73 -40.70
C LEU A 583 16.34 -20.77 -39.74
N PRO A 584 16.52 -20.62 -38.41
CA PRO A 584 16.08 -21.61 -37.42
C PRO A 584 14.55 -21.64 -37.21
N ILE A 585 13.81 -20.78 -37.92
CA ILE A 585 12.35 -20.71 -37.87
C ILE A 585 11.75 -21.73 -38.85
N GLU A 586 10.86 -22.57 -38.35
CA GLU A 586 10.06 -23.52 -39.12
C GLU A 586 8.62 -23.51 -38.57
N ALA A 587 7.63 -23.87 -39.40
CA ALA A 587 6.22 -23.92 -38.98
C ALA A 587 6.01 -24.81 -37.72
N GLY A 588 5.23 -24.30 -36.77
CA GLY A 588 5.00 -24.94 -35.46
C GLY A 588 6.16 -24.77 -34.46
N LEU A 589 7.14 -23.92 -34.73
CA LEU A 589 8.08 -23.46 -33.70
C LEU A 589 7.35 -22.54 -32.72
N LEU A 590 7.51 -22.81 -31.43
CA LEU A 590 7.12 -21.89 -30.36
C LEU A 590 8.36 -21.56 -29.53
N LEU A 591 8.59 -20.27 -29.29
CA LEU A 591 9.58 -19.77 -28.34
C LEU A 591 8.86 -19.23 -27.09
N CYS A 592 9.39 -19.57 -25.92
CA CYS A 592 8.91 -19.13 -24.62
C CYS A 592 9.99 -18.35 -23.89
N PHE A 593 9.60 -17.28 -23.21
CA PHE A 593 10.48 -16.39 -22.47
C PHE A 593 10.15 -16.52 -20.98
N ASP A 594 10.82 -17.47 -20.33
CA ASP A 594 10.63 -17.80 -18.93
C ASP A 594 11.33 -16.75 -18.05
N GLN A 595 10.59 -15.99 -17.25
CA GLN A 595 11.21 -14.98 -16.38
C GLN A 595 12.10 -15.67 -15.34
N GLN A 596 13.33 -15.17 -15.17
CA GLN A 596 14.32 -15.62 -14.21
C GLN A 596 14.68 -14.44 -13.29
N THR A 597 14.34 -14.56 -12.01
CA THR A 597 14.67 -13.57 -10.98
C THR A 597 16.09 -13.77 -10.48
N HIS A 598 16.85 -12.68 -10.34
CA HIS A 598 18.23 -12.73 -9.87
C HIS A 598 18.31 -13.25 -8.41
N PRO A 599 19.21 -14.20 -8.08
CA PRO A 599 19.25 -14.86 -6.76
C PRO A 599 19.68 -13.97 -5.59
N ALA A 600 19.97 -12.68 -5.84
CA ALA A 600 20.15 -11.69 -4.79
C ALA A 600 18.83 -11.01 -4.34
N ARG A 601 17.69 -11.26 -5.01
CA ARG A 601 16.39 -10.83 -4.49
C ARG A 601 16.10 -11.55 -3.19
N LEU A 602 15.90 -10.79 -2.11
CA LEU A 602 15.60 -11.37 -0.80
C LEU A 602 14.14 -11.81 -0.74
N ALA A 603 13.89 -12.91 -0.03
CA ALA A 603 12.54 -13.20 0.46
C ALA A 603 12.13 -12.11 1.48
N PRO A 604 10.85 -11.72 1.53
CA PRO A 604 10.39 -10.72 2.49
C PRO A 604 10.57 -11.21 3.92
N LEU A 605 10.92 -10.29 4.83
CA LEU A 605 10.94 -10.58 6.26
C LEU A 605 9.49 -10.62 6.76
N SER A 606 9.04 -11.82 7.15
CA SER A 606 7.67 -12.03 7.65
C SER A 606 7.63 -11.96 9.17
N PHE A 607 6.55 -11.39 9.72
CA PHE A 607 6.29 -11.30 11.16
C PHE A 607 4.81 -11.62 11.41
N GLU A 608 4.51 -12.43 12.42
CA GLU A 608 3.13 -12.73 12.83
C GLU A 608 2.66 -11.76 13.91
N GLY A 609 1.37 -11.39 13.87
CA GLY A 609 0.73 -10.62 14.91
C GLY A 609 -0.77 -10.88 15.03
N GLN A 610 -1.38 -10.31 16.06
CA GLN A 610 -2.81 -10.39 16.33
C GLN A 610 -3.36 -9.01 16.67
N ILE A 611 -4.51 -8.67 16.11
CA ILE A 611 -5.32 -7.53 16.57
C ILE A 611 -5.88 -7.87 17.95
N ARG A 612 -5.73 -7.01 18.96
CA ARG A 612 -6.25 -7.31 20.30
C ARG A 612 -7.75 -7.58 20.27
N ALA A 613 -8.22 -8.48 21.14
CA ALA A 613 -9.64 -8.84 21.23
C ALA A 613 -10.56 -7.70 21.73
N ASP A 614 -9.98 -6.65 22.31
CA ASP A 614 -10.66 -5.41 22.75
C ASP A 614 -10.48 -4.23 21.78
N ALA A 615 -9.89 -4.45 20.59
CA ALA A 615 -9.63 -3.39 19.62
C ALA A 615 -10.93 -2.67 19.18
N VAL A 616 -10.86 -1.34 19.11
CA VAL A 616 -12.00 -0.50 18.70
C VAL A 616 -12.06 -0.40 17.17
N ALA A 617 -13.27 -0.43 16.62
CA ALA A 617 -13.48 -0.25 15.18
C ALA A 617 -13.00 1.14 14.72
N GLY A 618 -12.21 1.18 13.64
CA GLY A 618 -11.62 2.42 13.14
C GLY A 618 -10.46 2.21 12.18
N ASN A 619 -9.90 3.30 11.69
CA ASN A 619 -8.73 3.30 10.80
C ASN A 619 -7.48 3.66 11.60
N TYR A 620 -6.51 2.76 11.57
CA TYR A 620 -5.18 2.88 12.15
C TYR A 620 -4.14 2.92 11.03
N ASN A 621 -2.91 3.33 11.34
CA ASN A 621 -1.78 3.25 10.42
C ASN A 621 -0.60 2.59 11.12
N LEU A 622 0.14 1.76 10.40
CA LEU A 622 1.52 1.42 10.72
C LEU A 622 2.43 2.44 10.02
N ALA A 623 3.54 2.81 10.64
CA ALA A 623 4.53 3.71 10.04
C ALA A 623 5.88 3.01 9.91
N LEU A 624 6.33 2.80 8.67
CA LEU A 624 7.62 2.25 8.31
C LEU A 624 8.61 3.40 8.12
N ASN A 625 9.48 3.63 9.09
CA ASN A 625 10.61 4.54 8.99
C ASN A 625 11.85 3.76 8.51
N SER A 626 12.55 4.26 7.50
CA SER A 626 13.83 3.69 7.04
C SER A 626 14.88 4.75 6.76
N TRP A 627 16.08 4.57 7.32
CA TRP A 627 17.25 5.43 7.16
C TRP A 627 18.29 4.73 6.29
N LEU A 628 18.75 5.38 5.22
CA LEU A 628 19.90 4.93 4.43
C LEU A 628 21.19 5.33 5.16
N MET A 629 22.10 4.37 5.34
CA MET A 629 23.44 4.62 5.89
C MET A 629 24.36 5.11 4.77
N GLY A 630 24.73 6.39 4.79
CA GLY A 630 25.75 6.97 3.92
C GLY A 630 27.14 7.01 4.58
N ASP A 631 28.17 7.35 3.81
CA ASP A 631 29.57 7.40 4.28
C ASP A 631 29.79 8.39 5.46
N GLU A 632 28.94 9.43 5.59
CA GLU A 632 29.00 10.40 6.69
C GLU A 632 28.02 10.12 7.85
N GLY A 633 27.10 9.14 7.72
CA GLY A 633 26.13 8.78 8.77
C GLY A 633 24.74 8.36 8.27
N GLU A 634 23.76 8.34 9.19
CA GLU A 634 22.34 8.20 8.83
C GLU A 634 21.87 9.39 7.98
N LEU A 635 21.31 9.11 6.80
CA LEU A 635 20.59 10.11 6.00
C LEU A 635 19.17 10.33 6.54
N GLU A 636 18.50 11.40 6.09
CA GLU A 636 17.09 11.67 6.45
C GLU A 636 16.18 10.46 6.15
N PRO A 637 15.24 10.12 7.05
CA PRO A 637 14.40 8.94 6.88
C PRO A 637 13.38 9.09 5.76
N GLN A 638 13.07 7.96 5.13
CA GLN A 638 11.82 7.78 4.40
C GLN A 638 10.78 7.16 5.34
N THR A 639 9.60 7.77 5.44
CA THR A 639 8.47 7.28 6.22
C THR A 639 7.33 6.92 5.29
N ASP A 640 7.05 5.63 5.18
CA ASP A 640 5.91 5.07 4.44
C ASP A 640 4.81 4.66 5.44
N THR A 641 3.53 4.82 5.10
CA THR A 641 2.41 4.48 5.99
C THR A 641 1.48 3.43 5.38
N VAL A 642 1.23 2.35 6.12
CA VAL A 642 0.32 1.26 5.72
C VAL A 642 -0.98 1.38 6.52
N PRO A 643 -2.15 1.53 5.87
CA PRO A 643 -3.43 1.62 6.57
C PRO A 643 -3.86 0.26 7.14
N LEU A 644 -4.57 0.29 8.26
CA LEU A 644 -5.10 -0.87 8.97
C LEU A 644 -6.54 -0.57 9.41
N THR A 645 -7.53 -1.14 8.74
CA THR A 645 -8.95 -0.89 9.03
C THR A 645 -9.52 -2.01 9.89
N ILE A 646 -10.03 -1.66 11.08
CA ILE A 646 -10.68 -2.58 12.01
C ILE A 646 -12.20 -2.40 11.96
N GLY A 647 -12.93 -3.50 11.76
CA GLY A 647 -14.39 -3.56 11.75
C GLY A 647 -15.01 -3.58 13.16
N PRO A 648 -16.36 -3.55 13.24
CA PRO A 648 -17.07 -3.70 14.50
C PRO A 648 -16.87 -5.11 15.07
N GLY A 649 -16.42 -5.18 16.33
CA GLY A 649 -16.33 -6.46 17.05
C GLY A 649 -17.67 -6.96 17.58
N LEU A 650 -17.58 -8.03 18.38
CA LEU A 650 -18.65 -8.60 19.19
C LEU A 650 -19.38 -7.51 19.99
N ASN A 651 -20.71 -7.57 20.00
CA ASN A 651 -21.57 -6.63 20.72
C ASN A 651 -22.52 -7.35 21.68
N LEU A 652 -22.32 -7.17 22.98
CA LEU A 652 -23.00 -7.82 24.09
C LEU A 652 -23.88 -6.85 24.90
N THR A 653 -25.17 -7.14 24.99
CA THR A 653 -26.12 -6.44 25.86
C THR A 653 -26.84 -7.40 26.80
N ILE A 654 -27.42 -6.87 27.88
CA ILE A 654 -28.27 -7.62 28.82
C ILE A 654 -29.70 -7.08 28.72
N ASP A 655 -30.61 -7.90 28.18
CA ASP A 655 -32.05 -7.69 28.32
C ASP A 655 -32.48 -8.12 29.74
N ALA A 656 -33.22 -7.24 30.41
CA ALA A 656 -33.78 -7.47 31.74
C ALA A 656 -35.27 -7.10 31.78
N PRO A 657 -36.10 -7.74 32.63
CA PRO A 657 -37.53 -7.45 32.72
C PRO A 657 -37.77 -6.02 33.23
N ALA A 658 -38.80 -5.36 32.68
CA ALA A 658 -39.19 -4.00 33.04
C ALA A 658 -40.67 -3.95 33.47
N PRO A 659 -40.99 -3.52 34.71
CA PRO A 659 -40.07 -3.18 35.79
C PRO A 659 -39.26 -4.40 36.28
N LEU A 660 -38.09 -4.15 36.86
CA LEU A 660 -37.32 -5.17 37.57
C LEU A 660 -38.06 -5.56 38.85
N PRO A 661 -38.34 -6.86 39.11
CA PRO A 661 -38.73 -7.31 40.43
C PRO A 661 -37.56 -7.10 41.40
N SER A 662 -37.82 -6.50 42.57
CA SER A 662 -36.79 -6.17 43.56
C SER A 662 -36.99 -6.84 44.91
N MET A 663 -38.15 -7.42 45.23
CA MET A 663 -38.37 -8.05 46.54
C MET A 663 -37.56 -9.35 46.66
N GLU A 664 -37.00 -9.63 47.84
CA GLU A 664 -36.40 -10.93 48.15
C GLU A 664 -37.32 -12.12 47.79
N GLY A 665 -36.75 -13.29 47.50
CA GLY A 665 -37.52 -14.44 47.02
C GLY A 665 -38.11 -14.31 45.61
N SER A 666 -38.02 -13.14 44.95
CA SER A 666 -38.47 -12.97 43.56
C SER A 666 -37.61 -13.77 42.58
N ALA A 667 -38.26 -14.51 41.66
CA ALA A 667 -37.59 -15.18 40.56
C ALA A 667 -37.27 -14.19 39.41
N ILE A 668 -36.00 -14.11 39.02
CA ILE A 668 -35.48 -13.26 37.96
C ILE A 668 -35.07 -14.12 36.76
N THR A 669 -35.17 -13.56 35.56
CA THR A 669 -34.59 -14.12 34.34
C THR A 669 -33.94 -12.97 33.57
N LEU A 670 -32.68 -13.13 33.19
CA LEU A 670 -31.93 -12.17 32.36
C LEU A 670 -31.54 -12.86 31.06
N THR A 671 -31.48 -12.11 29.97
CA THR A 671 -31.06 -12.63 28.66
C THR A 671 -29.92 -11.79 28.10
N ALA A 672 -28.73 -12.39 28.01
CA ALA A 672 -27.65 -11.83 27.23
C ALA A 672 -27.97 -11.93 25.74
N ARG A 673 -27.76 -10.85 24.99
CA ARG A 673 -27.69 -10.89 23.53
C ARG A 673 -26.28 -10.53 23.14
N ALA A 674 -25.58 -11.46 22.50
CA ALA A 674 -24.35 -11.17 21.78
C ALA A 674 -24.61 -11.28 20.27
N GLU A 675 -24.15 -10.30 19.51
CA GLU A 675 -24.14 -10.29 18.05
C GLU A 675 -22.69 -10.19 17.57
N ASP A 676 -22.25 -11.18 16.79
CA ASP A 676 -20.94 -11.21 16.15
C ASP A 676 -21.08 -10.96 14.63
N PRO A 677 -20.45 -9.90 14.08
CA PRO A 677 -20.46 -9.64 12.64
C PRO A 677 -19.85 -10.75 11.79
N THR A 678 -18.96 -11.60 12.33
CA THR A 678 -18.43 -12.78 11.62
C THR A 678 -19.28 -14.05 11.71
N GLN A 679 -20.40 -14.01 12.44
CA GLN A 679 -21.32 -15.15 12.66
C GLN A 679 -20.64 -16.40 13.28
N LEU A 680 -19.56 -16.22 14.04
CA LEU A 680 -18.91 -17.29 14.79
C LEU A 680 -19.79 -17.81 15.94
N PRO A 681 -19.61 -19.05 16.41
CA PRO A 681 -20.26 -19.55 17.61
C PRO A 681 -19.88 -18.72 18.84
N ILE A 682 -20.87 -18.41 19.68
CA ILE A 682 -20.69 -17.61 20.90
C ILE A 682 -20.96 -18.48 22.13
N GLU A 683 -19.97 -18.63 23.01
CA GLU A 683 -20.16 -19.11 24.38
C GLU A 683 -20.57 -17.98 25.32
N TYR A 684 -21.42 -18.28 26.30
CA TYR A 684 -21.81 -17.36 27.36
C TYR A 684 -21.35 -17.89 28.71
N ARG A 685 -20.88 -17.02 29.61
CA ARG A 685 -20.47 -17.36 30.98
C ARG A 685 -20.92 -16.30 31.95
N TRP A 686 -21.92 -16.62 32.79
CA TRP A 686 -22.42 -15.75 33.85
C TRP A 686 -21.67 -15.99 35.16
N ARG A 687 -21.38 -14.91 35.89
CA ARG A 687 -20.87 -14.95 37.27
C ARG A 687 -21.55 -13.89 38.13
N GLN A 688 -21.61 -14.15 39.44
CA GLN A 688 -21.90 -13.11 40.41
C GLN A 688 -20.63 -12.30 40.70
N ALA A 689 -20.72 -10.98 40.60
CA ALA A 689 -19.63 -10.04 40.87
C ALA A 689 -19.75 -9.36 42.25
N GLY A 690 -20.96 -9.30 42.82
CA GLY A 690 -21.21 -8.75 44.16
C GLY A 690 -22.63 -9.00 44.68
N GLY A 691 -22.88 -8.63 45.94
CA GLY A 691 -24.19 -8.78 46.60
C GLY A 691 -24.38 -10.09 47.37
N GLY A 692 -25.60 -10.35 47.84
CA GLY A 692 -26.00 -11.59 48.51
C GLY A 692 -25.94 -12.80 47.57
N ALA A 693 -25.46 -13.95 48.04
CA ALA A 693 -25.12 -15.09 47.17
C ALA A 693 -26.36 -15.75 46.53
N VAL A 694 -26.36 -15.92 45.21
CA VAL A 694 -27.45 -16.56 44.45
C VAL A 694 -26.98 -17.80 43.67
N MET A 695 -27.91 -18.73 43.42
CA MET A 695 -27.68 -19.87 42.53
C MET A 695 -28.08 -19.49 41.10
N LEU A 696 -27.14 -19.54 40.15
CA LEU A 696 -27.36 -19.19 38.75
C LEU A 696 -27.68 -20.45 37.92
N GLU A 697 -28.97 -20.70 37.66
CA GLU A 697 -29.40 -21.70 36.70
C GLU A 697 -29.18 -21.18 35.27
N GLY A 698 -28.60 -22.00 34.39
CA GLY A 698 -28.29 -21.58 33.01
C GLY A 698 -27.02 -20.73 32.86
N ALA A 699 -26.12 -20.69 33.85
CA ALA A 699 -24.92 -19.84 33.84
C ALA A 699 -23.91 -20.04 32.65
N GLN A 700 -24.14 -21.01 31.76
CA GLN A 700 -23.39 -21.20 30.50
C GLN A 700 -24.27 -20.99 29.24
N GLN A 701 -25.36 -20.23 29.37
CA GLN A 701 -26.36 -19.99 28.32
C GLN A 701 -26.64 -18.48 28.20
N ALA A 702 -27.25 -18.08 27.07
CA ALA A 702 -27.70 -16.70 26.87
C ALA A 702 -28.74 -16.28 27.92
N GLU A 703 -29.65 -17.19 28.31
CA GLU A 703 -30.63 -16.96 29.36
C GLU A 703 -30.13 -17.51 30.71
N VAL A 704 -30.15 -16.69 31.76
CA VAL A 704 -29.83 -17.09 33.14
C VAL A 704 -31.02 -16.85 34.06
N ARG A 705 -31.23 -17.75 35.03
CA ARG A 705 -32.33 -17.73 35.99
C ARG A 705 -31.80 -17.86 37.41
N PHE A 706 -32.41 -17.14 38.35
CA PHE A 706 -32.06 -17.17 39.77
C PHE A 706 -33.20 -16.58 40.60
N THR A 707 -33.15 -16.80 41.91
CA THR A 707 -34.03 -16.16 42.89
C THR A 707 -33.24 -15.07 43.62
N LEU A 708 -33.86 -13.93 43.92
CA LEU A 708 -33.24 -12.91 44.77
C LEU A 708 -33.04 -13.45 46.20
N PRO A 709 -31.88 -13.18 46.83
CA PRO A 709 -31.53 -13.76 48.12
C PRO A 709 -32.34 -13.15 49.27
N ASP A 710 -32.56 -13.93 50.31
CA ASP A 710 -33.14 -13.45 51.58
C ASP A 710 -32.21 -12.41 52.23
N LEU A 711 -32.77 -11.31 52.74
CA LEU A 711 -32.04 -10.18 53.31
C LEU A 711 -32.45 -9.87 54.77
N VAL A 712 -31.78 -8.86 55.34
CA VAL A 712 -32.09 -8.26 56.66
C VAL A 712 -32.27 -6.74 56.54
N GLU A 713 -31.73 -6.14 55.48
CA GLU A 713 -31.88 -4.74 55.08
C GLU A 713 -31.64 -4.66 53.55
N ASP A 714 -32.18 -3.61 52.90
CA ASP A 714 -32.07 -3.40 51.46
C ASP A 714 -30.63 -3.44 50.94
N SER A 715 -30.43 -4.05 49.78
CA SER A 715 -29.12 -4.31 49.21
C SER A 715 -29.13 -4.27 47.67
N SER A 716 -28.07 -4.78 47.05
CA SER A 716 -28.02 -4.98 45.59
C SER A 716 -27.23 -6.22 45.20
N LEU A 717 -27.58 -6.78 44.05
CA LEU A 717 -26.97 -7.96 43.44
C LEU A 717 -26.34 -7.56 42.11
N THR A 718 -25.03 -7.77 41.96
CA THR A 718 -24.32 -7.48 40.71
C THR A 718 -23.94 -8.78 40.01
N LEU A 719 -24.43 -8.96 38.78
CA LEU A 719 -24.08 -10.06 37.89
C LEU A 719 -23.29 -9.53 36.70
N GLU A 720 -22.38 -10.36 36.19
CA GLU A 720 -21.61 -10.14 34.97
C GLU A 720 -21.81 -11.33 34.04
N VAL A 721 -21.96 -11.07 32.75
CA VAL A 721 -21.89 -12.06 31.68
C VAL A 721 -20.71 -11.74 30.79
N THR A 722 -19.91 -12.75 30.48
CA THR A 722 -18.93 -12.73 29.41
C THR A 722 -19.50 -13.50 28.22
N ALA A 723 -19.41 -12.91 27.01
CA ALA A 723 -19.60 -13.60 25.75
C ALA A 723 -18.25 -13.77 25.03
N GLU A 724 -18.02 -14.92 24.42
CA GLU A 724 -16.72 -15.33 23.89
C GLU A 724 -16.88 -16.13 22.58
N THR A 725 -16.17 -15.74 21.53
CA THR A 725 -15.98 -16.54 20.29
C THR A 725 -14.57 -17.14 20.30
N GLU A 726 -14.17 -17.79 19.20
CA GLU A 726 -12.78 -18.26 19.01
C GLU A 726 -11.74 -17.12 19.01
N THR A 727 -12.15 -15.88 18.67
CA THR A 727 -11.26 -14.72 18.49
C THR A 727 -11.56 -13.55 19.43
N GLN A 728 -12.79 -13.39 19.90
CA GLN A 728 -13.25 -12.18 20.60
C GLN A 728 -13.86 -12.49 21.96
N ARG A 729 -13.72 -11.57 22.92
CA ARG A 729 -14.33 -11.68 24.25
C ARG A 729 -14.83 -10.32 24.73
N GLN A 730 -16.06 -10.27 25.22
CA GLN A 730 -16.65 -9.06 25.81
C GLN A 730 -17.38 -9.40 27.12
N SER A 731 -17.33 -8.52 28.11
CA SER A 731 -18.15 -8.60 29.33
C SER A 731 -19.17 -7.47 29.41
N ALA A 732 -20.34 -7.77 29.97
CA ALA A 732 -21.36 -6.80 30.35
C ALA A 732 -21.84 -7.09 31.78
N SER A 733 -22.21 -6.05 32.53
CA SER A 733 -22.61 -6.16 33.94
C SER A 733 -23.94 -5.47 34.21
N ILE A 734 -24.71 -6.03 35.14
CA ILE A 734 -25.98 -5.46 35.61
C ILE A 734 -26.06 -5.52 37.15
N THR A 735 -26.51 -4.43 37.76
CA THR A 735 -26.79 -4.36 39.19
C THR A 735 -28.30 -4.28 39.40
N LEU A 736 -28.84 -5.18 40.21
CA LEU A 736 -30.26 -5.25 40.56
C LEU A 736 -30.44 -4.74 42.00
N PRO A 737 -31.38 -3.82 42.28
CA PRO A 737 -31.77 -3.50 43.64
C PRO A 737 -32.52 -4.68 44.26
N VAL A 738 -32.24 -4.99 45.53
CA VAL A 738 -32.95 -6.03 46.27
C VAL A 738 -33.48 -5.42 47.57
N VAL A 739 -34.79 -5.50 47.77
CA VAL A 739 -35.54 -4.97 48.91
C VAL A 739 -35.84 -6.13 49.85
N ALA A 740 -35.60 -5.93 51.15
CA ALA A 740 -35.93 -6.93 52.17
C ALA A 740 -37.44 -6.89 52.49
N ASN A 741 -38.04 -8.04 52.82
CA ASN A 741 -39.44 -8.06 53.25
C ASN A 741 -39.59 -7.40 54.63
N GLN A 742 -40.72 -6.74 54.90
CA GLN A 742 -40.97 -6.14 56.21
C GLN A 742 -41.88 -7.04 57.06
N PRO A 743 -41.59 -7.20 58.37
CA PRO A 743 -42.38 -8.08 59.22
C PRO A 743 -43.81 -7.57 59.45
N PRO A 744 -44.81 -8.46 59.59
CA PRO A 744 -46.21 -8.09 59.63
C PRO A 744 -46.52 -7.27 60.89
N GLN A 745 -47.27 -6.18 60.72
CA GLN A 745 -47.59 -5.29 61.83
C GLN A 745 -48.77 -5.85 62.63
N VAL A 746 -48.50 -6.29 63.86
CA VAL A 746 -49.48 -6.96 64.74
C VAL A 746 -49.68 -6.17 66.02
N ALA A 747 -50.92 -5.79 66.31
CA ALA A 747 -51.34 -5.21 67.58
C ALA A 747 -52.47 -6.05 68.22
N LEU A 748 -52.29 -6.37 69.51
CA LEU A 748 -53.22 -7.17 70.30
C LEU A 748 -53.35 -6.55 71.69
N ASP A 749 -54.39 -5.74 71.90
CA ASP A 749 -54.63 -5.05 73.18
C ASP A 749 -55.21 -6.00 74.23
N ASP A 750 -54.75 -5.85 75.49
CA ASP A 750 -55.34 -6.47 76.67
C ASP A 750 -56.86 -6.23 76.75
N GLN A 751 -57.62 -7.23 77.17
CA GLN A 751 -59.09 -7.19 77.22
C GLN A 751 -59.64 -7.46 78.61
N SER A 752 -60.91 -7.09 78.81
CA SER A 752 -61.70 -7.54 79.97
C SER A 752 -63.11 -7.95 79.55
N VAL A 753 -63.70 -8.87 80.31
CA VAL A 753 -65.03 -9.45 80.06
C VAL A 753 -65.65 -9.88 81.38
N VAL A 754 -66.97 -9.78 81.56
CA VAL A 754 -67.64 -10.22 82.79
C VAL A 754 -67.80 -11.74 82.79
N ALA A 755 -67.56 -12.39 83.93
CA ALA A 755 -67.55 -13.85 84.05
C ALA A 755 -68.92 -14.49 83.76
N GLY A 756 -69.04 -15.13 82.60
CA GLY A 756 -70.29 -15.67 82.05
C GLY A 756 -70.66 -15.08 80.69
N GLU A 757 -70.00 -14.01 80.26
CA GLU A 757 -70.17 -13.42 78.93
C GLU A 757 -69.21 -14.03 77.89
N SER A 758 -69.52 -13.75 76.62
CA SER A 758 -68.71 -14.11 75.45
C SER A 758 -67.93 -12.92 74.93
N LEU A 759 -66.61 -13.06 74.77
CA LEU A 759 -65.77 -12.06 74.12
C LEU A 759 -65.43 -12.50 72.70
N VAL A 760 -65.47 -11.55 71.77
CA VAL A 760 -64.84 -11.64 70.44
C VAL A 760 -63.64 -10.72 70.46
N TRP A 761 -62.44 -11.29 70.52
CA TRP A 761 -61.17 -10.56 70.57
C TRP A 761 -60.59 -10.51 69.16
N GLN A 762 -60.37 -9.29 68.67
CA GLN A 762 -59.89 -9.02 67.31
C GLN A 762 -58.49 -8.41 67.40
N ALA A 763 -57.49 -9.11 66.86
CA ALA A 763 -56.18 -8.51 66.61
C ALA A 763 -56.28 -7.50 65.46
N GLN A 764 -55.56 -6.39 65.55
CA GLN A 764 -55.32 -5.52 64.40
C GLN A 764 -54.04 -6.00 63.72
N VAL A 765 -54.14 -6.32 62.43
CA VAL A 765 -53.05 -6.88 61.64
C VAL A 765 -53.03 -6.26 60.26
N SER A 766 -51.85 -5.87 59.80
CA SER A 766 -51.62 -5.34 58.47
C SER A 766 -50.21 -5.70 58.00
N ASP A 767 -50.13 -6.17 56.78
CA ASP A 767 -48.87 -6.44 56.10
C ASP A 767 -48.46 -5.22 55.25
N PRO A 768 -47.20 -4.74 55.26
CA PRO A 768 -46.82 -3.55 54.51
C PRO A 768 -46.76 -3.79 52.99
N GLU A 769 -46.36 -5.00 52.59
CA GLU A 769 -46.26 -5.46 51.20
C GLU A 769 -47.61 -5.99 50.68
N GLY A 770 -48.42 -6.54 51.59
CA GLY A 770 -49.78 -7.03 51.34
C GLY A 770 -49.92 -8.56 51.34
N ASP A 771 -48.98 -9.28 51.94
CA ASP A 771 -48.82 -10.72 51.85
C ASP A 771 -49.80 -11.56 52.69
N ALA A 772 -49.77 -12.88 52.45
CA ALA A 772 -50.82 -13.82 52.82
C ALA A 772 -50.74 -14.34 54.27
N LEU A 773 -51.00 -13.45 55.24
CA LEU A 773 -50.88 -13.72 56.67
C LEU A 773 -51.55 -15.02 57.18
N GLN A 774 -50.76 -15.83 57.88
CA GLN A 774 -51.17 -17.00 58.66
C GLN A 774 -51.20 -16.66 60.16
N PHE A 775 -52.04 -17.36 60.95
CA PHE A 775 -52.32 -17.03 62.36
C PHE A 775 -52.34 -18.27 63.24
N ASP A 776 -51.51 -18.30 64.30
CA ASP A 776 -51.61 -19.29 65.39
C ASP A 776 -51.93 -18.62 66.73
N TRP A 777 -52.99 -19.10 67.39
CA TRP A 777 -53.52 -18.55 68.65
C TRP A 777 -53.33 -19.55 69.78
N TRP A 778 -52.41 -19.24 70.70
CA TRP A 778 -52.07 -20.11 71.82
C TRP A 778 -52.38 -19.46 73.17
N GLN A 779 -53.39 -19.94 73.89
CA GLN A 779 -53.54 -19.57 75.30
C GLN A 779 -52.35 -20.14 76.09
N ILE A 780 -51.61 -19.28 76.80
CA ILE A 780 -50.42 -19.68 77.57
C ILE A 780 -50.84 -20.28 78.91
N THR A 781 -51.70 -19.55 79.63
CA THR A 781 -52.19 -19.85 80.98
C THR A 781 -53.00 -21.15 81.08
N ASN A 782 -53.24 -21.62 82.31
CA ASN A 782 -54.17 -22.71 82.62
C ASN A 782 -55.14 -22.25 83.74
N PRO A 783 -56.41 -22.69 83.76
CA PRO A 783 -57.03 -23.66 82.85
C PRO A 783 -57.22 -23.13 81.43
N LYS A 784 -57.35 -24.03 80.45
CA LYS A 784 -57.65 -23.68 79.06
C LYS A 784 -59.12 -23.28 78.91
N LEU A 785 -59.36 -22.18 78.21
CA LEU A 785 -60.67 -21.68 77.81
C LEU A 785 -61.19 -22.46 76.59
N ALA A 786 -62.51 -22.50 76.43
CA ALA A 786 -63.11 -22.95 75.17
C ALA A 786 -63.05 -21.79 74.17
N ILE A 787 -62.16 -21.90 73.17
CA ILE A 787 -61.94 -20.88 72.14
C ILE A 787 -62.28 -21.41 70.75
N ALA A 788 -62.72 -20.50 69.88
CA ALA A 788 -62.88 -20.71 68.45
C ALA A 788 -62.09 -19.62 67.70
N VAL A 789 -61.18 -20.04 66.84
CA VAL A 789 -60.24 -19.15 66.12
C VAL A 789 -60.71 -19.02 64.66
N ASN A 790 -60.61 -17.81 64.11
CA ASN A 790 -60.92 -17.50 62.73
C ASN A 790 -59.97 -16.39 62.24
N GLY A 791 -58.76 -16.78 61.82
CA GLY A 791 -57.69 -15.85 61.43
C GLY A 791 -57.28 -14.92 62.57
N SER A 792 -57.31 -13.61 62.33
CA SER A 792 -57.00 -12.55 63.30
C SER A 792 -58.03 -12.40 64.45
N GLN A 793 -59.05 -13.26 64.51
CA GLN A 793 -60.10 -13.22 65.53
C GLN A 793 -60.12 -14.49 66.38
N VAL A 794 -60.25 -14.33 67.70
CA VAL A 794 -60.58 -15.43 68.63
C VAL A 794 -61.87 -15.10 69.39
N THR A 795 -62.84 -16.01 69.30
CA THR A 795 -64.07 -15.98 70.11
C THR A 795 -63.91 -16.91 71.30
N LEU A 796 -64.26 -16.44 72.50
CA LEU A 796 -64.13 -17.21 73.74
C LEU A 796 -65.37 -17.04 74.62
N GLN A 797 -65.72 -18.12 75.32
CA GLN A 797 -66.85 -18.16 76.27
C GLN A 797 -66.26 -18.26 77.69
N THR A 798 -66.68 -17.39 78.60
CA THR A 798 -66.26 -17.43 80.01
C THR A 798 -67.32 -18.06 80.89
N ASP A 799 -66.95 -18.52 82.09
CA ASP A 799 -67.89 -18.98 83.12
C ASP A 799 -67.67 -18.27 84.47
N SER A 800 -68.68 -18.30 85.34
CA SER A 800 -68.67 -17.59 86.62
C SER A 800 -67.67 -18.15 87.65
N SER A 801 -66.99 -19.27 87.39
CA SER A 801 -65.86 -19.78 88.19
C SER A 801 -64.51 -19.20 87.77
N MET A 802 -64.47 -18.47 86.65
CA MET A 802 -63.29 -17.79 86.10
C MET A 802 -63.13 -16.34 86.58
N ALA A 803 -64.11 -15.79 87.29
CA ALA A 803 -64.07 -14.43 87.84
C ALA A 803 -62.80 -14.17 88.68
N GLY A 804 -62.17 -13.01 88.46
CA GLY A 804 -60.96 -12.56 89.16
C GLY A 804 -59.67 -13.22 88.66
N ARG A 805 -59.62 -13.70 87.42
CA ARG A 805 -58.44 -14.36 86.82
C ARG A 805 -57.92 -13.62 85.59
N GLU A 806 -56.60 -13.53 85.48
CA GLU A 806 -55.89 -13.20 84.24
C GLU A 806 -55.69 -14.47 83.40
N HIS A 807 -56.02 -14.40 82.11
CA HIS A 807 -55.73 -15.42 81.12
C HIS A 807 -54.87 -14.84 79.99
N ARG A 808 -53.57 -15.17 79.97
CA ARG A 808 -52.65 -14.73 78.91
C ARG A 808 -52.75 -15.59 77.64
N PHE A 809 -52.76 -14.92 76.50
CA PHE A 809 -52.75 -15.48 75.14
C PHE A 809 -51.50 -15.01 74.39
N ARG A 810 -51.07 -15.83 73.43
CA ARG A 810 -50.07 -15.52 72.40
C ARG A 810 -50.75 -15.59 71.04
N LEU A 811 -50.39 -14.66 70.15
CA LEU A 811 -50.68 -14.72 68.73
C LEU A 811 -49.35 -14.69 67.98
N THR A 812 -49.10 -15.71 67.15
CA THR A 812 -48.05 -15.71 66.13
C THR A 812 -48.69 -15.37 64.79
N VAL A 813 -48.06 -14.47 64.04
CA VAL A 813 -48.45 -14.12 62.67
C VAL A 813 -47.24 -14.29 61.75
N GLU A 814 -47.44 -14.90 60.59
CA GLU A 814 -46.40 -15.21 59.59
C GLU A 814 -46.91 -14.83 58.21
N ASP A 815 -46.12 -14.12 57.42
CA ASP A 815 -46.46 -13.68 56.04
C ASP A 815 -46.03 -14.72 54.98
N GLY A 816 -44.89 -15.38 55.20
CA GLY A 816 -44.19 -16.28 54.28
C GLY A 816 -42.66 -16.19 54.41
N PHE A 817 -42.15 -15.03 54.84
CA PHE A 817 -40.72 -14.67 54.95
C PHE A 817 -40.32 -14.32 56.40
N ASN A 818 -41.21 -13.69 57.16
CA ASN A 818 -40.99 -13.18 58.51
C ASN A 818 -42.06 -13.72 59.50
N SER A 819 -41.83 -13.52 60.79
CA SER A 819 -42.77 -13.93 61.85
C SER A 819 -42.76 -12.93 63.01
N VAL A 820 -43.95 -12.56 63.49
CA VAL A 820 -44.16 -11.66 64.63
C VAL A 820 -45.01 -12.35 65.68
N VAL A 821 -44.56 -12.28 66.94
CA VAL A 821 -45.21 -12.91 68.09
C VAL A 821 -45.58 -11.84 69.11
N VAL A 822 -46.87 -11.74 69.43
CA VAL A 822 -47.41 -10.85 70.47
C VAL A 822 -48.07 -11.64 71.59
N GLU A 823 -48.11 -11.08 72.81
CA GLU A 823 -48.80 -11.66 73.95
C GLU A 823 -49.64 -10.61 74.69
N ALA A 824 -50.88 -10.98 75.05
CA ALA A 824 -51.82 -10.09 75.72
C ALA A 824 -52.64 -10.82 76.79
N ALA A 825 -53.20 -10.08 77.73
CA ALA A 825 -53.94 -10.55 78.89
C ALA A 825 -55.45 -10.32 78.75
N LEU A 826 -56.21 -11.35 79.09
CA LEU A 826 -57.67 -11.29 79.29
C LEU A 826 -57.98 -11.29 80.78
N ASN A 827 -58.57 -10.21 81.29
CA ASN A 827 -58.99 -10.08 82.68
C ASN A 827 -60.49 -10.38 82.83
N ILE A 828 -60.82 -11.53 83.42
CA ILE A 828 -62.21 -11.95 83.61
C ILE A 828 -62.74 -11.32 84.90
N LEU A 829 -63.63 -10.33 84.77
CA LEU A 829 -64.17 -9.53 85.86
C LEU A 829 -65.33 -10.26 86.56
N ALA A 830 -65.56 -9.93 87.83
CA ALA A 830 -66.74 -10.40 88.55
C ALA A 830 -67.98 -9.55 88.17
N GLU A 831 -69.16 -10.17 88.15
CA GLU A 831 -70.44 -9.49 87.99
C GLU A 831 -70.71 -8.59 89.22
N GLU A 832 -70.86 -7.28 89.02
CA GLU A 832 -71.18 -6.35 90.11
C GLU A 832 -72.67 -6.44 90.50
N PRO A 833 -73.00 -6.41 91.80
CA PRO A 833 -74.39 -6.44 92.25
C PRO A 833 -75.13 -5.14 91.88
N PRO A 834 -76.43 -5.19 91.55
CA PRO A 834 -77.19 -4.01 91.14
C PRO A 834 -77.24 -2.96 92.25
N SER A 835 -76.90 -1.72 91.89
CA SER A 835 -76.90 -0.56 92.78
C SER A 835 -78.29 0.08 92.89
N ASP A 836 -78.77 0.25 94.13
CA ASP A 836 -79.97 1.02 94.45
C ASP A 836 -79.72 2.55 94.25
N PRO A 837 -80.73 3.35 93.89
CA PRO A 837 -80.52 4.75 93.51
C PRO A 837 -80.29 5.68 94.72
N PRO A 838 -79.47 6.75 94.56
CA PRO A 838 -79.27 7.77 95.60
C PRO A 838 -80.47 8.75 95.72
N PRO A 839 -80.66 9.40 96.89
CA PRO A 839 -81.81 10.25 97.19
C PRO A 839 -81.63 11.76 96.90
N GLU A 840 -82.73 12.53 97.00
CA GLU A 840 -82.80 13.99 96.75
C GLU A 840 -82.45 14.88 97.98
N ASP A 841 -81.71 15.97 97.74
CA ASP A 841 -81.75 17.32 98.40
C ASP A 841 -81.52 17.46 99.95
N PRO A 842 -81.31 18.69 100.54
CA PRO A 842 -81.37 20.06 100.01
C PRO A 842 -80.06 20.92 100.28
N PRO A 843 -80.00 22.25 100.60
CA PRO A 843 -79.14 23.19 99.84
C PRO A 843 -78.15 24.10 100.64
N SER A 844 -77.46 25.02 99.91
CA SER A 844 -76.65 26.20 100.38
C SER A 844 -75.26 25.92 100.99
N ASP A 845 -74.20 26.75 100.82
CA ASP A 845 -74.06 28.11 100.20
C ASP A 845 -72.57 28.39 99.73
N PRO A 846 -72.23 29.55 99.09
CA PRO A 846 -70.99 29.82 98.27
C PRO A 846 -69.76 30.34 99.09
N PRO A 847 -68.59 30.84 98.55
CA PRO A 847 -68.24 31.38 97.20
C PRO A 847 -66.77 31.06 96.70
N PRO A 848 -66.13 31.76 95.72
CA PRO A 848 -66.55 32.78 94.73
C PRO A 848 -66.22 32.42 93.24
N GLU A 849 -66.34 33.40 92.33
CA GLU A 849 -66.30 33.29 90.85
C GLU A 849 -64.93 33.64 90.21
N ASP A 850 -64.74 33.24 88.94
CA ASP A 850 -64.02 34.02 87.88
C ASP A 850 -64.54 33.56 86.47
N PRO A 851 -64.35 34.32 85.37
CA PRO A 851 -65.25 34.26 84.20
C PRO A 851 -64.62 33.63 82.92
N PRO A 852 -65.16 33.82 81.69
CA PRO A 852 -65.73 32.74 80.88
C PRO A 852 -64.83 32.25 79.72
N SER A 853 -65.28 31.18 79.04
CA SER A 853 -64.78 30.75 77.72
C SER A 853 -65.95 30.39 76.81
N ASP A 854 -65.85 30.77 75.53
CA ASP A 854 -66.94 30.78 74.56
C ASP A 854 -67.23 29.41 73.89
N PRO A 855 -68.43 29.23 73.28
CA PRO A 855 -68.88 27.92 72.80
C PRO A 855 -68.28 27.48 71.45
N PRO A 856 -68.24 26.16 71.17
CA PRO A 856 -67.90 25.63 69.84
C PRO A 856 -69.05 25.87 68.84
N PRO A 857 -68.78 26.38 67.62
CA PRO A 857 -69.76 26.50 66.55
C PRO A 857 -69.89 25.20 65.72
N GLU A 858 -71.00 25.06 64.98
CA GLU A 858 -71.25 24.00 64.00
C GLU A 858 -70.59 24.31 62.64
N ASP A 859 -70.24 23.28 61.86
CA ASP A 859 -69.65 23.40 60.51
C ASP A 859 -70.69 23.75 59.41
N PRO A 860 -70.40 24.75 58.55
CA PRO A 860 -70.95 24.90 57.21
C PRO A 860 -69.88 24.67 56.11
N PRO A 861 -70.27 24.44 54.83
CA PRO A 861 -69.46 23.65 53.89
C PRO A 861 -68.39 24.40 53.07
N ASN A 862 -67.51 23.59 52.46
CA ASN A 862 -66.43 23.93 51.52
C ASN A 862 -66.84 24.82 50.32
N ASP A 863 -65.90 25.66 49.87
CA ASP A 863 -65.64 26.00 48.46
C ASP A 863 -64.16 26.45 48.29
N PRO A 864 -63.61 26.64 47.06
CA PRO A 864 -62.18 26.38 46.76
C PRO A 864 -61.18 27.54 47.02
N PRO A 865 -59.86 27.24 47.08
CA PRO A 865 -58.80 28.23 47.26
C PRO A 865 -58.46 29.01 45.96
N PRO A 866 -58.28 30.34 46.03
CA PRO A 866 -57.67 31.14 44.96
C PRO A 866 -56.14 31.31 45.13
N GLU A 867 -55.49 31.83 44.09
CA GLU A 867 -54.03 31.99 43.97
C GLU A 867 -53.45 33.17 44.78
N ASP A 868 -52.20 33.06 45.25
CA ASP A 868 -51.48 34.12 45.96
C ASP A 868 -50.85 35.17 45.00
N PRO A 869 -50.90 36.47 45.33
CA PRO A 869 -50.26 37.55 44.55
C PRO A 869 -48.74 37.68 44.83
N PRO A 870 -47.97 38.31 43.91
CA PRO A 870 -46.51 38.35 43.99
C PRO A 870 -45.97 39.28 45.09
N SER A 871 -44.72 39.01 45.51
CA SER A 871 -43.92 39.85 46.41
C SER A 871 -42.61 40.29 45.72
N ASP A 872 -42.26 41.57 45.82
CA ASP A 872 -41.13 42.18 45.11
C ASP A 872 -39.73 41.84 45.69
N PRO A 873 -38.65 41.90 44.88
CA PRO A 873 -37.32 41.40 45.24
C PRO A 873 -36.37 42.45 45.88
N PRO A 874 -35.48 42.00 46.78
CA PRO A 874 -34.26 42.74 47.14
C PRO A 874 -32.99 41.86 47.28
N PRO A 875 -31.78 42.43 47.22
CA PRO A 875 -31.16 43.18 46.12
C PRO A 875 -29.98 42.41 45.48
N GLU A 876 -29.49 42.82 44.30
CA GLU A 876 -28.26 42.29 43.69
C GLU A 876 -27.04 43.16 44.00
N ASP A 877 -25.94 42.54 44.45
CA ASP A 877 -24.56 43.08 44.50
C ASP A 877 -23.61 41.97 45.04
N PRO A 878 -22.33 41.88 44.61
CA PRO A 878 -21.79 41.77 43.26
C PRO A 878 -21.27 40.32 42.98
N PRO A 879 -20.79 39.96 41.77
CA PRO A 879 -20.06 38.71 41.58
C PRO A 879 -18.79 38.65 42.46
N SER A 880 -18.54 37.49 43.06
CA SER A 880 -17.34 37.19 43.84
C SER A 880 -16.58 36.03 43.17
N ASP A 881 -15.25 36.08 43.21
CA ASP A 881 -14.37 35.17 42.47
C ASP A 881 -14.55 33.68 42.84
N PRO A 882 -14.26 32.75 41.91
CA PRO A 882 -14.18 31.33 42.24
C PRO A 882 -13.10 31.07 43.32
N PRO A 883 -13.30 30.08 44.21
CA PRO A 883 -12.29 29.68 45.17
C PRO A 883 -11.03 29.16 44.45
N PRO A 884 -9.83 29.34 45.04
CA PRO A 884 -8.60 28.83 44.45
C PRO A 884 -8.59 27.31 44.42
N GLU A 885 -7.95 26.73 43.39
CA GLU A 885 -7.60 25.32 43.36
C GLU A 885 -6.57 25.02 44.45
N ASP A 886 -6.88 24.10 45.36
CA ASP A 886 -5.88 23.57 46.29
C ASP A 886 -4.83 22.76 45.49
N PRO A 887 -3.53 22.88 45.80
CA PRO A 887 -2.48 22.18 45.06
C PRO A 887 -2.59 20.66 45.24
N PRO A 888 -2.16 19.86 44.24
CA PRO A 888 -2.21 18.41 44.32
C PRO A 888 -1.41 17.90 45.53
N SER A 889 -2.01 16.99 46.29
CA SER A 889 -1.35 16.35 47.43
C SER A 889 -0.22 15.44 46.95
N ASP A 890 0.94 15.50 47.60
CA ASP A 890 2.02 14.54 47.37
C ASP A 890 1.52 13.09 47.58
N PRO A 891 1.90 12.14 46.72
CA PRO A 891 1.55 10.73 46.91
C PRO A 891 2.19 10.17 48.19
N PRO A 892 1.57 9.17 48.85
CA PRO A 892 2.15 8.54 50.02
C PRO A 892 3.49 7.86 49.67
N PRO A 893 4.47 7.84 50.59
CA PRO A 893 5.75 7.18 50.33
C PRO A 893 5.55 5.67 50.15
N GLU A 894 6.19 5.11 49.14
CA GLU A 894 6.19 3.67 48.87
C GLU A 894 6.85 2.90 50.01
N ASP A 895 6.18 1.84 50.48
CA ASP A 895 6.80 0.90 51.43
C ASP A 895 7.98 0.19 50.77
N PRO A 896 9.13 0.03 51.46
CA PRO A 896 10.28 -0.66 50.89
C PRO A 896 9.94 -2.13 50.59
N PRO A 897 10.45 -2.69 49.47
CA PRO A 897 10.12 -4.06 49.06
C PRO A 897 10.52 -5.06 50.16
N SER A 898 9.61 -5.97 50.46
CA SER A 898 9.88 -7.06 51.40
C SER A 898 10.87 -8.05 50.78
N ASP A 899 11.90 -8.45 51.54
CA ASP A 899 12.84 -9.50 51.12
C ASP A 899 12.05 -10.78 50.72
N PRO A 900 12.34 -11.40 49.57
CA PRO A 900 11.69 -12.65 49.19
C PRO A 900 12.04 -13.77 50.18
N PRO A 901 11.13 -14.74 50.40
CA PRO A 901 11.45 -15.91 51.23
C PRO A 901 12.63 -16.68 50.60
N PRO A 902 13.53 -17.27 51.42
CA PRO A 902 14.66 -18.02 50.90
C PRO A 902 14.17 -19.23 50.10
N GLU A 903 14.69 -19.39 48.88
CA GLU A 903 14.41 -20.54 48.02
C GLU A 903 14.85 -21.84 48.71
N ASP A 904 13.99 -22.86 48.68
CA ASP A 904 14.40 -24.22 49.04
C ASP A 904 15.50 -24.70 48.08
N PRO A 905 16.57 -25.36 48.57
CA PRO A 905 17.62 -25.86 47.70
C PRO A 905 17.04 -26.89 46.70
N PRO A 906 17.50 -26.89 45.44
CA PRO A 906 16.95 -27.75 44.41
C PRO A 906 17.03 -29.23 44.82
N SER A 907 15.91 -29.94 44.65
CA SER A 907 15.86 -31.38 44.88
C SER A 907 16.78 -32.10 43.91
N ASP A 908 17.61 -33.02 44.42
CA ASP A 908 18.48 -33.85 43.58
C ASP A 908 17.64 -34.55 42.47
N PRO A 909 18.10 -34.56 41.21
CA PRO A 909 17.40 -35.27 40.15
C PRO A 909 17.36 -36.78 40.46
N PRO A 910 16.28 -37.49 40.05
CA PRO A 910 16.21 -38.94 40.23
C PRO A 910 17.40 -39.61 39.53
N PRO A 911 18.01 -40.66 40.12
CA PRO A 911 19.17 -41.32 39.55
C PRO A 911 18.79 -41.99 38.22
N GLU A 912 19.62 -41.77 37.19
CA GLU A 912 19.49 -42.45 35.91
C GLU A 912 19.60 -43.97 36.08
N ASP A 913 18.69 -44.72 35.47
CA ASP A 913 18.76 -46.18 35.44
C ASP A 913 20.05 -46.63 34.70
N PRO A 914 20.82 -47.58 35.25
CA PRO A 914 22.06 -48.03 34.62
C PRO A 914 21.76 -48.74 33.28
N PRO A 915 22.60 -48.55 32.25
CA PRO A 915 22.38 -49.15 30.94
C PRO A 915 22.33 -50.68 31.05
N SER A 916 21.28 -51.27 30.49
CA SER A 916 21.06 -52.71 30.51
C SER A 916 22.05 -53.44 29.59
N ASP A 917 22.64 -54.52 30.09
CA ASP A 917 23.52 -55.39 29.30
C ASP A 917 22.81 -55.92 28.03
N PRO A 918 23.51 -55.97 26.88
CA PRO A 918 22.90 -56.45 25.64
C PRO A 918 22.52 -57.93 25.73
N PRO A 919 21.35 -58.34 25.18
CA PRO A 919 20.96 -59.74 25.14
C PRO A 919 21.94 -60.58 24.30
N SER A 920 22.19 -61.81 24.74
CA SER A 920 23.16 -62.71 24.10
C SER A 920 22.52 -63.60 23.03
N ASP A 921 23.18 -63.74 21.88
CA ASP A 921 22.75 -64.58 20.77
C ASP A 921 22.73 -66.08 21.12
N PRO A 922 21.68 -66.84 20.71
CA PRO A 922 21.71 -68.30 20.65
C PRO A 922 22.45 -68.80 19.39
N PRO A 923 23.13 -69.97 19.44
CA PRO A 923 24.13 -70.33 18.43
C PRO A 923 23.67 -71.20 17.25
N SER A 924 24.26 -70.92 16.09
CA SER A 924 24.74 -71.87 15.05
C SER A 924 23.77 -72.67 14.15
N GLN A 925 23.84 -72.34 12.85
CA GLN A 925 24.12 -73.17 11.64
C GLN A 925 23.30 -72.61 10.45
N GLY A 926 23.81 -72.18 9.30
CA GLY A 926 25.04 -72.49 8.53
C GLY A 926 24.62 -73.11 7.17
N GLY A 927 25.12 -72.76 5.98
CA GLY A 927 26.03 -71.68 5.52
C GLY A 927 25.42 -70.93 4.30
N ASP A 928 26.13 -70.48 3.25
CA ASP A 928 27.56 -70.61 2.90
C ASP A 928 27.97 -69.55 1.81
N ASN A 929 29.29 -69.32 1.62
CA ASN A 929 29.97 -68.60 0.50
C ASN A 929 29.82 -67.06 0.26
N GLY A 930 30.74 -66.27 0.86
CA GLY A 930 31.63 -65.29 0.18
C GLY A 930 31.09 -63.93 -0.36
N GLY A 931 31.83 -62.80 -0.28
CA GLY A 931 33.09 -62.55 0.45
C GLY A 931 33.84 -61.24 0.12
N ALA A 932 34.02 -60.37 1.15
CA ALA A 932 35.12 -59.41 1.46
C ALA A 932 35.72 -58.42 0.41
N GLY A 933 36.14 -57.18 0.76
CA GLY A 933 35.98 -56.40 2.02
C GLY A 933 37.16 -55.45 2.39
N LEU A 934 36.97 -54.63 3.46
CA LEU A 934 38.00 -54.01 4.36
C LEU A 934 38.84 -52.81 3.79
N ALA A 935 39.46 -51.86 4.55
CA ALA A 935 39.68 -51.56 6.00
C ALA A 935 40.25 -50.09 6.17
N TRP A 936 40.40 -49.37 7.31
CA TRP A 936 40.02 -49.54 8.74
C TRP A 936 39.75 -48.19 9.50
N TRP A 937 40.51 -47.75 10.54
CA TRP A 937 40.13 -46.66 11.50
C TRP A 937 41.31 -46.02 12.32
N LEU A 938 40.99 -45.01 13.18
CA LEU A 938 41.81 -44.24 14.19
C LEU A 938 42.83 -43.18 13.67
N GLY A 939 43.12 -42.06 14.36
CA GLY A 939 42.44 -41.38 15.49
C GLY A 939 43.36 -40.81 16.61
N LEU A 940 43.47 -39.47 16.78
CA LEU A 940 43.88 -38.76 18.02
C LEU A 940 43.84 -37.21 17.88
N MET A 941 43.69 -36.48 19.01
CA MET A 941 43.86 -35.02 19.14
C MET A 941 44.87 -34.67 20.24
N ILE A 942 45.54 -33.52 20.12
CA ILE A 942 45.80 -32.50 21.16
C ILE A 942 46.56 -31.31 20.54
N ALA A 943 46.21 -30.07 20.93
CA ALA A 943 46.73 -28.83 20.34
C ALA A 943 47.97 -28.26 21.06
N TRP A 944 48.64 -27.25 20.46
CA TRP A 944 49.23 -26.12 21.22
C TRP A 944 49.55 -24.86 20.39
N ARG A 945 48.96 -23.73 20.81
CA ARG A 945 49.36 -22.30 20.73
C ARG A 945 49.92 -21.63 19.44
N ARG A 946 49.34 -20.46 19.16
CA ARG A 946 49.90 -19.32 18.40
C ARG A 946 51.31 -18.91 18.87
N TRP A 947 52.10 -18.26 18.02
CA TRP A 947 52.75 -16.97 18.34
C TRP A 947 52.99 -16.11 17.08
N SER A 948 53.25 -14.82 17.29
CA SER A 948 52.90 -13.70 16.41
C SER A 948 54.08 -12.99 15.72
N VAL A 949 53.87 -12.49 14.48
CA VAL A 949 54.25 -11.13 13.97
C VAL A 949 55.77 -10.84 13.78
N PRO A 950 56.23 -9.96 12.85
CA PRO A 950 55.95 -9.85 11.40
C PRO A 950 57.28 -9.78 10.56
N ALA A 951 57.19 -9.56 9.23
CA ALA A 951 58.31 -9.01 8.45
C ALA A 951 57.78 -8.21 7.25
N ASN A 952 58.46 -7.12 6.89
CA ASN A 952 57.99 -6.14 5.90
C ASN A 952 58.98 -6.01 4.71
N ALA A 953 58.50 -5.53 3.56
CA ALA A 953 59.28 -4.96 2.44
C ALA A 953 60.31 -5.87 1.70
N ARG A 954 60.13 -6.15 0.39
CA ARG A 954 60.43 -5.25 -0.76
C ARG A 954 60.70 -5.99 -2.10
N ASP A 955 60.35 -5.31 -3.19
CA ASP A 955 60.99 -5.27 -4.53
C ASP A 955 61.36 -6.59 -5.26
N ALA A 956 60.64 -6.91 -6.35
CA ALA A 956 61.08 -6.59 -7.73
C ALA A 956 60.63 -7.61 -8.80
N SER A 957 59.92 -7.10 -9.81
CA SER A 957 59.88 -7.54 -11.21
C SER A 957 59.77 -9.05 -11.53
N ARG A 958 58.59 -9.46 -12.00
CA ARG A 958 58.46 -9.83 -13.42
C ARG A 958 57.05 -9.58 -13.96
#